data_AF-A0A8X6H2X1-F1
#
_entry.id   AF-A0A8X6H2X1-F1
#
_cell.length_a   1.000
_cell.length_b   1.000
_cell.length_c   1.000
_cell.angle_alpha   90.00
_cell.angle_beta   90.00
_cell.angle_gamma   90.00
#
_symmetry.space_group_name_H-M   'P 1'
#
loop_
_entity.id
_entity.type
_entity.pdbx_description
1 polymer ?
#
loop_
_entity_poly.entity_id
_entity_poly.type
_entity_poly.pdbx_seq_one_letter_code
_entity_poly.pdbx_strand_id
1 'polypeptide(L)'
;VQSTALKLIAGMGSAEVQPLLSKLPSEPKSLLSNESEELNKVLVLTIARAIHVTGSESLSGTWCKEILTTIMQHTPHNWSSFTLQCFPNVLADFFYHHQAPKENKSQLKRSVEEEYKKWKTMSNENDIIIHFSGSSPLFLCLLWKMLLDNDRISTIAYQILDRIGARALSAHLRTFADFLVYEFAISPAGQHVNKYVDALNDLIWKCHVIQLDRLILCLSLRSFEGDEAQVCFLIIRMLLLKSQEFKNRVYDFVKYNSPEHWKQSDWHEKHLMFHRVYQEKFYFEGLRDFNAQHTYIPIYFGNVCLRFLPVMDIVIHRFLELPSVTLSFECLLDTLGCLYKFHDRPLTYLYNTLHYYEQRLRDRPPLKKKLVSAIVGSLKDVRPEGWALSEGYIAYTQDTSEELNWIPDHDYYVKLIGRLVDTLGGKSPFPHTDWRFNEFPNQGAHALHVTCIELMALPVSTNIVGNAILDVILKGRTVTVHSNIVAWMNAVGLVLTALPEAYWSVLNDRILEVMQSPLLSNPLTEMDPFLMFDFAGSYNSMTELPCSYVVALTHAVWYHASIGQICTLTQSLKLKFKPAVKNEVQFIFICHLVAPFLQRFCLERTRYAMEITVELYEVLEAVDKNCEELLYIDAVCDLLYHIKYMFIGDAINNEIEKSIRNLRPTIQRKLRFITHLNVEEGTAT
;
A
#
# COMPACT_ATOMS: atom_id res chain seq x y z
N VAL A 1 -19.67 -16.59 -1.58
CA VAL A 1 -18.38 -17.02 -0.99
C VAL A 1 -17.20 -16.26 -1.58
N GLN A 2 -16.80 -16.47 -2.84
CA GLN A 2 -15.62 -15.78 -3.43
C GLN A 2 -15.65 -14.24 -3.32
N SER A 3 -16.76 -13.59 -3.68
CA SER A 3 -16.88 -12.12 -3.56
C SER A 3 -16.74 -11.62 -2.11
N THR A 4 -17.26 -12.37 -1.13
CA THR A 4 -17.10 -12.05 0.30
C THR A 4 -15.64 -12.21 0.73
N ALA A 5 -14.99 -13.30 0.35
CA ALA A 5 -13.57 -13.52 0.64
C ALA A 5 -12.68 -12.44 0.02
N LEU A 6 -12.98 -12.02 -1.23
CA LEU A 6 -12.29 -10.93 -1.90
C LEU A 6 -12.35 -9.63 -1.07
N LYS A 7 -13.55 -9.26 -0.58
CA LYS A 7 -13.72 -8.09 0.29
C LYS A 7 -12.95 -8.21 1.61
N LEU A 8 -12.96 -9.40 2.23
CA LEU A 8 -12.22 -9.63 3.48
C LEU A 8 -10.72 -9.48 3.28
N ILE A 9 -10.15 -10.11 2.24
CA ILE A 9 -8.72 -10.06 1.95
C ILE A 9 -8.30 -8.63 1.59
N ALA A 10 -8.97 -8.00 0.62
CA ALA A 10 -8.64 -6.64 0.18
C ALA A 10 -8.83 -5.60 1.30
N GLY A 11 -9.79 -5.84 2.20
CA GLY A 11 -10.11 -4.98 3.33
C GLY A 11 -9.22 -5.14 4.57
N MET A 12 -8.21 -6.01 4.57
CA MET A 12 -7.29 -6.14 5.70
C MET A 12 -6.42 -4.88 5.87
N GLY A 13 -6.33 -4.36 7.09
CA GLY A 13 -5.46 -3.23 7.40
C GLY A 13 -3.98 -3.61 7.28
N SER A 14 -3.12 -2.70 6.79
CA SER A 14 -1.68 -2.98 6.58
C SER A 14 -0.99 -3.52 7.84
N ALA A 15 -1.28 -2.91 9.00
CA ALA A 15 -0.70 -3.31 10.28
C ALA A 15 -1.30 -4.63 10.85
N GLU A 16 -2.44 -5.09 10.33
CA GLU A 16 -3.13 -6.30 10.80
C GLU A 16 -2.62 -7.56 10.07
N VAL A 17 -2.12 -7.41 8.84
CA VAL A 17 -1.74 -8.53 7.97
C VAL A 17 -0.70 -9.43 8.63
N GLN A 18 0.44 -8.88 9.06
CA GLN A 18 1.51 -9.69 9.63
C GLN A 18 1.09 -10.38 10.95
N PRO A 19 0.49 -9.70 11.94
CA PRO A 19 0.03 -10.35 13.17
C PRO A 19 -1.05 -11.43 12.95
N LEU A 20 -1.96 -11.22 12.00
CA LEU A 20 -3.01 -12.19 11.66
C LEU A 20 -2.40 -13.43 11.02
N LEU A 21 -1.52 -13.23 10.04
CA LEU A 21 -0.95 -14.32 9.25
C LEU A 21 0.16 -15.08 9.97
N SER A 22 0.92 -14.42 10.83
CA SER A 22 2.04 -15.03 11.59
C SER A 22 1.58 -15.94 12.73
N LYS A 23 0.30 -15.89 13.13
CA LYS A 23 -0.29 -16.80 14.13
C LYS A 23 -0.70 -18.16 13.55
N LEU A 24 -0.61 -18.32 12.24
CA LEU A 24 -1.08 -19.49 11.48
C LEU A 24 -0.08 -20.63 11.17
N PRO A 25 1.23 -20.61 11.54
CA PRO A 25 2.17 -21.66 11.15
C PRO A 25 1.77 -23.10 11.49
N SER A 26 0.82 -23.32 12.41
CA SER A 26 0.31 -24.66 12.72
C SER A 26 -0.67 -25.23 11.68
N GLU A 27 -1.46 -24.42 10.96
CA GLU A 27 -2.41 -24.90 9.92
C GLU A 27 -2.72 -23.85 8.81
N PRO A 28 -1.81 -23.58 7.86
CA PRO A 28 -2.05 -22.62 6.77
C PRO A 28 -3.16 -23.04 5.77
N LYS A 29 -3.64 -24.29 5.81
CA LYS A 29 -4.62 -24.86 4.87
C LYS A 29 -6.04 -24.32 5.03
N SER A 30 -6.38 -23.71 6.18
CA SER A 30 -7.74 -23.23 6.44
C SER A 30 -8.03 -21.84 5.88
N LEU A 31 -7.00 -21.00 5.67
CA LEU A 31 -7.15 -19.63 5.18
C LEU A 31 -6.95 -19.50 3.67
N LEU A 32 -6.07 -20.30 3.09
CA LEU A 32 -5.69 -20.22 1.68
C LEU A 32 -6.70 -20.92 0.78
N SER A 33 -6.92 -20.38 -0.42
CA SER A 33 -7.74 -21.08 -1.39
C SER A 33 -6.96 -22.23 -2.00
N ASN A 34 -7.56 -23.42 -2.07
CA ASN A 34 -6.97 -24.57 -2.75
C ASN A 34 -7.08 -24.48 -4.28
N GLU A 35 -8.02 -23.69 -4.80
CA GLU A 35 -8.36 -23.68 -6.23
C GLU A 35 -8.48 -22.27 -6.83
N SER A 36 -8.79 -21.23 -6.03
CA SER A 36 -8.99 -19.88 -6.54
C SER A 36 -7.68 -19.11 -6.61
N GLU A 37 -7.09 -19.10 -7.82
CA GLU A 37 -5.90 -18.31 -8.13
C GLU A 37 -6.12 -16.83 -7.83
N GLU A 38 -7.31 -16.28 -8.14
CA GLU A 38 -7.62 -14.86 -7.95
C GLU A 38 -7.58 -14.45 -6.48
N LEU A 39 -8.17 -15.22 -5.58
CA LEU A 39 -8.14 -14.91 -4.14
C LEU A 39 -6.72 -14.98 -3.58
N ASN A 40 -5.94 -15.98 -3.98
CA ASN A 40 -4.56 -16.11 -3.55
C ASN A 40 -3.70 -14.96 -4.11
N LYS A 41 -3.92 -14.54 -5.36
CA LYS A 41 -3.25 -13.36 -5.94
C LYS A 41 -3.59 -12.07 -5.21
N VAL A 42 -4.86 -11.86 -4.85
CA VAL A 42 -5.27 -10.68 -4.09
C VAL A 42 -4.68 -10.70 -2.67
N LEU A 43 -4.52 -11.88 -2.06
CA LEU A 43 -3.80 -12.01 -0.79
C LEU A 43 -2.33 -11.62 -0.94
N VAL A 44 -1.65 -12.04 -2.01
CA VAL A 44 -0.27 -11.62 -2.31
C VAL A 44 -0.17 -10.10 -2.47
N LEU A 45 -1.08 -9.47 -3.23
CA LEU A 45 -1.13 -8.00 -3.37
C LEU A 45 -1.34 -7.31 -2.02
N THR A 46 -2.18 -7.88 -1.17
CA THR A 46 -2.45 -7.37 0.18
C THR A 46 -1.21 -7.48 1.08
N ILE A 47 -0.47 -8.58 0.99
CA ILE A 47 0.81 -8.77 1.69
C ILE A 47 1.85 -7.78 1.18
N ALA A 48 1.96 -7.58 -0.13
CA ALA A 48 2.89 -6.63 -0.75
C ALA A 48 2.66 -5.21 -0.22
N ARG A 49 1.41 -4.74 -0.26
CA ARG A 49 1.03 -3.45 0.30
C ARG A 49 1.31 -3.36 1.80
N ALA A 50 1.00 -4.40 2.56
CA ALA A 50 1.19 -4.39 4.01
C ALA A 50 2.66 -4.25 4.40
N ILE A 51 3.54 -5.07 3.80
CA ILE A 51 4.99 -5.01 4.02
C ILE A 51 5.52 -3.61 3.70
N HIS A 52 5.08 -3.03 2.58
CA HIS A 52 5.49 -1.71 2.13
C HIS A 52 5.05 -0.60 3.10
N VAL A 53 3.75 -0.53 3.42
CA VAL A 53 3.19 0.53 4.28
C VAL A 53 3.72 0.45 5.71
N THR A 54 4.02 -0.75 6.23
CA THR A 54 4.60 -0.89 7.57
C THR A 54 6.12 -0.76 7.59
N GLY A 55 6.77 -0.48 6.45
CA GLY A 55 8.23 -0.40 6.34
C GLY A 55 8.96 -1.71 6.66
N SER A 56 8.25 -2.85 6.65
CA SER A 56 8.80 -4.16 7.05
C SER A 56 9.75 -4.76 6.01
N GLU A 57 10.04 -4.05 4.92
CA GLU A 57 10.97 -4.47 3.86
C GLU A 57 12.39 -4.69 4.39
N SER A 58 12.80 -3.90 5.38
CA SER A 58 14.10 -4.00 6.05
C SER A 58 14.22 -5.22 6.98
N LEU A 59 13.09 -5.88 7.30
CA LEU A 59 13.02 -7.01 8.22
C LEU A 59 13.09 -8.33 7.45
N SER A 60 13.51 -9.42 8.11
CA SER A 60 13.52 -10.73 7.47
C SER A 60 12.11 -11.14 7.05
N GLY A 61 11.86 -11.24 5.75
CA GLY A 61 10.59 -11.68 5.16
C GLY A 61 10.26 -13.17 5.36
N THR A 62 10.85 -13.79 6.38
CA THR A 62 10.69 -15.21 6.70
C THR A 62 9.25 -15.56 7.04
N TRP A 63 8.49 -14.63 7.63
CA TRP A 63 7.12 -14.88 8.07
C TRP A 63 6.15 -15.19 6.92
N CYS A 64 6.36 -14.60 5.73
CA CYS A 64 5.47 -14.82 4.59
C CYS A 64 5.93 -15.96 3.67
N LYS A 65 7.16 -16.47 3.81
CA LYS A 65 7.73 -17.47 2.90
C LYS A 65 6.93 -18.77 2.85
N GLU A 66 6.49 -19.28 4.00
CA GLU A 66 5.67 -20.51 4.07
C GLU A 66 4.31 -20.29 3.40
N ILE A 67 3.66 -19.16 3.66
CA ILE A 67 2.38 -18.78 3.06
C ILE A 67 2.50 -18.71 1.54
N LEU A 68 3.52 -18.03 1.02
CA LEU A 68 3.74 -17.92 -0.42
C LEU A 68 4.05 -19.28 -1.06
N THR A 69 4.81 -20.13 -0.37
CA THR A 69 5.10 -21.49 -0.83
C THR A 69 3.82 -22.33 -0.92
N THR A 70 2.95 -22.28 0.09
CA THR A 70 1.65 -22.98 0.06
C THR A 70 0.73 -22.42 -1.04
N ILE A 71 0.70 -21.10 -1.24
CA ILE A 71 -0.03 -20.47 -2.35
C ILE A 71 0.44 -21.02 -3.69
N MET A 72 1.75 -21.13 -3.91
CA MET A 72 2.33 -21.65 -5.16
C MET A 72 2.11 -23.15 -5.34
N GLN A 73 1.96 -23.92 -4.25
CA GLN A 73 1.59 -25.33 -4.31
C GLN A 73 0.12 -25.52 -4.73
N HIS A 74 -0.79 -24.69 -4.21
CA HIS A 74 -2.22 -24.81 -4.49
C HIS A 74 -2.61 -24.22 -5.85
N THR A 75 -2.11 -23.01 -6.14
CA THR A 75 -2.43 -22.27 -7.36
C THR A 75 -1.16 -21.68 -7.96
N PRO A 76 -0.34 -22.48 -8.66
CA PRO A 76 0.88 -21.98 -9.31
C PRO A 76 0.54 -20.87 -10.30
N HIS A 77 1.20 -19.72 -10.19
CA HIS A 77 0.95 -18.58 -11.06
C HIS A 77 2.19 -17.71 -11.26
N ASN A 78 2.11 -16.82 -12.25
CA ASN A 78 3.10 -15.79 -12.50
C ASN A 78 2.49 -14.39 -12.29
N TRP A 79 3.37 -13.41 -12.19
CA TRP A 79 3.06 -11.98 -12.16
C TRP A 79 3.72 -11.30 -13.37
N SER A 80 3.12 -10.21 -13.84
CA SER A 80 3.76 -9.40 -14.88
C SER A 80 4.96 -8.64 -14.31
N SER A 81 5.92 -8.32 -15.17
CA SER A 81 7.14 -7.59 -14.83
C SER A 81 6.85 -6.24 -14.16
N PHE A 82 5.89 -5.48 -14.68
CA PHE A 82 5.50 -4.18 -14.13
C PHE A 82 4.80 -4.26 -12.76
N THR A 83 4.08 -5.36 -12.48
CA THR A 83 3.50 -5.61 -11.16
C THR A 83 4.60 -5.99 -10.16
N LEU A 84 5.49 -6.91 -10.55
CA LEU A 84 6.62 -7.35 -9.72
C LEU A 84 7.57 -6.23 -9.34
N GLN A 85 7.81 -5.27 -10.25
CA GLN A 85 8.62 -4.08 -9.97
C GLN A 85 8.04 -3.19 -8.85
N CYS A 86 6.75 -3.31 -8.54
CA CYS A 86 6.13 -2.57 -7.46
C CYS A 86 6.12 -3.37 -6.15
N PHE A 87 6.45 -4.67 -6.18
CA PHE A 87 6.48 -5.48 -4.96
C PHE A 87 7.69 -5.14 -4.10
N PRO A 88 7.57 -5.26 -2.76
CA PRO A 88 8.73 -5.37 -1.89
C PRO A 88 9.73 -6.39 -2.41
N ASN A 89 11.03 -6.07 -2.32
CA ASN A 89 12.11 -6.89 -2.88
C ASN A 89 12.02 -8.37 -2.47
N VAL A 90 11.70 -8.65 -1.20
CA VAL A 90 11.51 -10.01 -0.67
C VAL A 90 10.49 -10.82 -1.49
N LEU A 91 9.37 -10.20 -1.87
CA LEU A 91 8.32 -10.87 -2.64
C LEU A 91 8.73 -10.99 -4.11
N ALA A 92 9.29 -9.93 -4.68
CA ALA A 92 9.79 -9.94 -6.06
C ALA A 92 10.82 -11.06 -6.26
N ASP A 93 11.78 -11.18 -5.35
CA ASP A 93 12.80 -12.24 -5.33
C ASP A 93 12.14 -13.62 -5.21
N PHE A 94 11.16 -13.79 -4.33
CA PHE A 94 10.46 -15.07 -4.19
C PHE A 94 9.83 -15.53 -5.50
N PHE A 95 9.06 -14.66 -6.17
CA PHE A 95 8.37 -14.99 -7.42
C PHE A 95 9.32 -15.07 -8.62
N TYR A 96 10.48 -14.40 -8.57
CA TYR A 96 11.52 -14.57 -9.58
C TYR A 96 12.07 -16.01 -9.58
N HIS A 97 12.26 -16.60 -8.39
CA HIS A 97 12.77 -17.97 -8.24
C HIS A 97 11.69 -19.06 -8.37
N HIS A 98 10.41 -18.73 -8.15
CA HIS A 98 9.29 -19.68 -8.19
C HIS A 98 8.33 -19.35 -9.35
N GLN A 99 8.76 -19.61 -10.59
CA GLN A 99 7.93 -19.38 -11.77
C GLN A 99 7.04 -20.58 -12.09
N ALA A 100 5.78 -20.32 -12.41
CA ALA A 100 4.86 -21.30 -12.96
C ALA A 100 5.11 -21.49 -14.48
N PRO A 101 4.88 -22.69 -15.03
CA PRO A 101 5.00 -22.92 -16.46
C PRO A 101 4.06 -21.99 -17.25
N LYS A 102 4.59 -21.32 -18.27
CA LYS A 102 3.80 -20.46 -19.16
C LYS A 102 3.04 -21.33 -20.17
N GLU A 103 1.74 -21.09 -20.30
CA GLU A 103 0.92 -21.78 -21.29
C GLU A 103 1.29 -21.33 -22.71
N ASN A 104 1.37 -22.27 -23.65
CA ASN A 104 1.69 -21.98 -25.04
C ASN A 104 0.44 -21.46 -25.76
N LYS A 105 0.43 -20.15 -26.07
CA LYS A 105 -0.73 -19.48 -26.67
C LYS A 105 -1.11 -20.01 -28.05
N SER A 106 -0.12 -20.32 -28.89
CA SER A 106 -0.36 -20.92 -30.21
C SER A 106 -0.96 -22.31 -30.09
N GLN A 107 -0.56 -23.07 -29.05
CA GLN A 107 -1.18 -24.36 -28.73
C GLN A 107 -2.59 -24.17 -28.21
N LEU A 108 -2.84 -23.21 -27.31
CA LEU A 108 -4.18 -22.89 -26.81
C LEU A 108 -5.15 -22.58 -27.96
N LYS A 109 -4.74 -21.70 -28.88
CA LYS A 109 -5.54 -21.40 -30.09
C LYS A 109 -5.84 -22.65 -30.90
N ARG A 110 -4.82 -23.47 -31.18
CA ARG A 110 -5.00 -24.70 -31.94
C ARG A 110 -5.98 -25.66 -31.26
N SER A 111 -5.84 -25.86 -29.94
CA SER A 111 -6.74 -26.71 -29.17
C SER A 111 -8.18 -26.19 -29.18
N VAL A 112 -8.39 -24.87 -29.08
CA VAL A 112 -9.74 -24.27 -29.19
C VAL A 112 -10.33 -24.50 -30.58
N GLU A 113 -9.57 -24.31 -31.66
CA GLU A 113 -10.07 -24.56 -33.03
C GLU A 113 -10.36 -26.05 -33.29
N GLU A 114 -9.52 -26.96 -32.76
CA GLU A 114 -9.73 -28.40 -32.87
C GLU A 114 -10.99 -28.86 -32.12
N GLU A 115 -11.16 -28.43 -30.86
CA GLU A 115 -12.35 -28.74 -30.08
C GLU A 115 -13.61 -28.09 -30.67
N TYR A 116 -13.50 -26.89 -31.24
CA TYR A 116 -14.61 -26.25 -31.93
C TYR A 116 -14.99 -26.96 -33.23
N LYS A 117 -14.01 -27.52 -33.95
CA LYS A 117 -14.27 -28.39 -35.10
C LYS A 117 -14.99 -29.66 -34.67
N LYS A 118 -14.56 -30.29 -33.56
CA LYS A 118 -15.26 -31.46 -32.98
C LYS A 118 -16.71 -31.13 -32.65
N TRP A 119 -16.95 -29.99 -32.00
CA TRP A 119 -18.30 -29.50 -31.70
C TRP A 119 -19.18 -29.43 -32.94
N LYS A 120 -18.66 -28.91 -34.07
CA LYS A 120 -19.41 -28.82 -35.34
C LYS A 120 -19.67 -30.19 -35.98
N THR A 121 -18.84 -31.19 -35.72
CA THR A 121 -18.93 -32.52 -36.36
C THR A 121 -19.69 -33.56 -35.56
N MET A 122 -19.76 -33.41 -34.23
CA MET A 122 -20.51 -34.33 -33.38
C MET A 122 -22.01 -34.10 -33.53
N SER A 123 -22.78 -35.18 -33.65
CA SER A 123 -24.24 -35.15 -33.85
C SER A 123 -25.04 -35.74 -32.68
N ASN A 124 -24.43 -36.58 -31.84
CA ASN A 124 -25.09 -37.18 -30.68
C ASN A 124 -24.97 -36.27 -29.45
N GLU A 125 -26.11 -35.78 -28.95
CA GLU A 125 -26.17 -34.85 -27.81
C GLU A 125 -25.51 -35.42 -26.54
N ASN A 126 -25.71 -36.70 -26.24
CA ASN A 126 -25.15 -37.32 -25.03
C ASN A 126 -23.62 -37.36 -25.07
N ASP A 127 -23.05 -37.68 -26.23
CA ASP A 127 -21.60 -37.74 -26.43
C ASP A 127 -21.00 -36.33 -26.34
N ILE A 128 -21.69 -35.33 -26.91
CA ILE A 128 -21.30 -33.91 -26.80
C ILE A 128 -21.27 -33.50 -25.33
N ILE A 129 -22.32 -33.81 -24.55
CA ILE A 129 -22.39 -33.43 -23.15
C ILE A 129 -21.28 -34.10 -22.34
N ILE A 130 -21.06 -35.40 -22.52
CA ILE A 130 -20.00 -36.13 -21.81
C ILE A 130 -18.62 -35.58 -22.15
N HIS A 131 -18.34 -35.37 -23.44
CA HIS A 131 -17.04 -34.89 -23.90
C HIS A 131 -16.74 -33.48 -23.38
N PHE A 132 -17.63 -32.51 -23.64
CA PHE A 132 -17.37 -31.10 -23.33
C PHE A 132 -17.57 -30.73 -21.84
N SER A 133 -18.19 -31.60 -21.04
CA SER A 133 -18.24 -31.43 -19.57
C SER A 133 -17.01 -31.99 -18.85
N GLY A 134 -16.31 -32.96 -19.45
CA GLY A 134 -15.10 -33.59 -18.88
C GLY A 134 -13.79 -33.16 -19.55
N SER A 135 -13.84 -32.42 -20.66
CA SER A 135 -12.68 -31.97 -21.42
C SER A 135 -11.87 -30.87 -20.69
N SER A 136 -10.70 -30.54 -21.26
CA SER A 136 -9.92 -29.35 -20.92
C SER A 136 -10.78 -28.08 -20.80
N PRO A 137 -10.37 -27.07 -19.99
CA PRO A 137 -11.19 -25.90 -19.64
C PRO A 137 -11.36 -24.88 -20.78
N LEU A 138 -11.89 -25.32 -21.93
CA LEU A 138 -12.00 -24.55 -23.17
C LEU A 138 -13.44 -24.14 -23.49
N PHE A 139 -14.42 -24.65 -22.75
CA PHE A 139 -15.84 -24.50 -23.12
C PHE A 139 -16.32 -23.04 -23.27
N LEU A 140 -15.84 -22.11 -22.43
CA LEU A 140 -16.17 -20.68 -22.60
C LEU A 140 -15.59 -20.09 -23.90
N CYS A 141 -14.40 -20.52 -24.33
CA CYS A 141 -13.84 -20.17 -25.62
C CYS A 141 -14.72 -20.67 -26.77
N LEU A 142 -15.25 -21.90 -26.64
CA LEU A 142 -16.16 -22.50 -27.63
C LEU A 142 -17.48 -21.72 -27.72
N LEU A 143 -18.07 -21.33 -26.59
CA LEU A 143 -19.29 -20.52 -26.59
C LEU A 143 -19.10 -19.17 -27.27
N TRP A 144 -17.97 -18.51 -27.02
CA TRP A 144 -17.63 -17.27 -27.70
C TRP A 144 -17.47 -17.48 -29.21
N LYS A 145 -16.78 -18.56 -29.64
CA LYS A 145 -16.68 -18.94 -31.06
C LYS A 145 -18.04 -19.25 -31.70
N MET A 146 -18.96 -19.89 -30.97
CA MET A 146 -20.33 -20.14 -31.46
C MET A 146 -21.07 -18.84 -31.74
N LEU A 147 -20.96 -17.84 -30.86
CA LEU A 147 -21.54 -16.52 -31.09
C LEU A 147 -20.90 -15.81 -32.26
N LEU A 148 -19.57 -15.88 -32.41
CA LEU A 148 -18.88 -15.23 -33.52
C LEU A 148 -19.28 -15.80 -34.89
N ASP A 149 -19.49 -17.12 -34.99
CA ASP A 149 -19.80 -17.76 -36.27
C ASP A 149 -21.31 -17.77 -36.58
N ASN A 150 -22.16 -17.94 -35.56
CA ASN A 150 -23.59 -18.23 -35.75
C ASN A 150 -24.54 -17.21 -35.10
N ASP A 151 -24.03 -16.21 -34.37
CA ASP A 151 -24.78 -15.25 -33.55
C ASP A 151 -25.75 -15.89 -32.52
N ARG A 152 -25.59 -17.20 -32.26
CA ARG A 152 -26.43 -17.98 -31.33
C ARG A 152 -25.65 -19.11 -30.67
N ILE A 153 -26.05 -19.46 -29.45
CA ILE A 153 -25.53 -20.60 -28.69
C ILE A 153 -26.57 -21.73 -28.71
N SER A 154 -26.12 -22.98 -28.85
CA SER A 154 -26.99 -24.16 -28.77
C SER A 154 -27.53 -24.35 -27.35
N THR A 155 -28.79 -24.79 -27.23
CA THR A 155 -29.43 -25.10 -25.94
C THR A 155 -28.72 -26.22 -25.17
N ILE A 156 -28.04 -27.15 -25.86
CA ILE A 156 -27.20 -28.20 -25.26
C ILE A 156 -26.09 -27.61 -24.38
N ALA A 157 -25.62 -26.40 -24.69
CA ALA A 157 -24.57 -25.74 -23.92
C ALA A 157 -24.98 -25.49 -22.46
N TYR A 158 -26.27 -25.30 -22.19
CA TYR A 158 -26.77 -25.21 -20.83
C TYR A 158 -26.42 -26.47 -20.02
N GLN A 159 -26.71 -27.65 -20.56
CA GLN A 159 -26.51 -28.93 -19.86
C GLN A 159 -25.03 -29.19 -19.59
N ILE A 160 -24.16 -28.74 -20.49
CA ILE A 160 -22.70 -28.82 -20.31
C ILE A 160 -22.24 -27.88 -19.18
N LEU A 161 -22.69 -26.62 -19.19
CA LEU A 161 -22.35 -25.65 -18.14
C LEU A 161 -22.84 -26.10 -16.76
N ASP A 162 -24.05 -26.66 -16.70
CA ASP A 162 -24.65 -27.21 -15.48
C ASP A 162 -23.80 -28.37 -14.92
N ARG A 163 -23.32 -29.25 -15.81
CA ARG A 163 -22.48 -30.40 -15.46
C ARG A 163 -21.05 -30.02 -15.08
N ILE A 164 -20.46 -28.99 -15.70
CA ILE A 164 -19.15 -28.42 -15.28
C ILE A 164 -19.27 -27.85 -13.87
N GLY A 165 -20.35 -27.12 -13.60
CA GLY A 165 -20.63 -26.50 -12.31
C GLY A 165 -19.80 -25.24 -12.03
N ALA A 166 -20.30 -24.40 -11.12
CA ALA A 166 -19.75 -23.06 -10.88
C ALA A 166 -18.29 -23.03 -10.38
N ARG A 167 -17.83 -24.11 -9.72
CA ARG A 167 -16.46 -24.20 -9.20
C ARG A 167 -15.45 -24.39 -10.35
N ALA A 168 -15.62 -25.44 -11.14
CA ALA A 168 -14.75 -25.75 -12.27
C ALA A 168 -14.82 -24.70 -13.39
N LEU A 169 -15.96 -24.01 -13.53
CA LEU A 169 -16.12 -22.91 -14.49
C LEU A 169 -15.07 -21.79 -14.32
N SER A 170 -14.51 -21.60 -13.12
CA SER A 170 -13.45 -20.62 -12.88
C SER A 170 -12.17 -20.95 -13.67
N ALA A 171 -11.86 -22.23 -13.88
CA ALA A 171 -10.74 -22.63 -14.75
C ALA A 171 -11.03 -22.28 -16.22
N HIS A 172 -12.25 -22.53 -16.70
CA HIS A 172 -12.65 -22.13 -18.04
C HIS A 172 -12.59 -20.61 -18.23
N LEU A 173 -12.90 -19.82 -17.20
CA LEU A 173 -12.83 -18.37 -17.26
C LEU A 173 -11.39 -17.86 -17.39
N ARG A 174 -10.44 -18.46 -16.66
CA ARG A 174 -9.01 -18.13 -16.76
C ARG A 174 -8.46 -18.42 -18.15
N THR A 175 -8.70 -19.63 -18.65
CA THR A 175 -8.27 -20.01 -20.01
C THR A 175 -8.96 -19.17 -21.08
N PHE A 176 -10.23 -18.79 -20.86
CA PHE A 176 -10.93 -17.87 -21.74
C PHE A 176 -10.31 -16.47 -21.74
N ALA A 177 -9.90 -15.93 -20.60
CA ALA A 177 -9.20 -14.65 -20.52
C ALA A 177 -7.89 -14.66 -21.33
N ASP A 178 -7.11 -15.75 -21.25
CA ASP A 178 -5.89 -15.92 -22.07
C ASP A 178 -6.19 -15.99 -23.55
N PHE A 179 -7.21 -16.76 -23.93
CA PHE A 179 -7.65 -16.89 -25.31
C PHE A 179 -8.12 -15.55 -25.90
N LEU A 180 -8.89 -14.76 -25.13
CA LEU A 180 -9.37 -13.45 -25.57
C LEU A 180 -8.23 -12.49 -25.88
N VAL A 181 -7.25 -12.37 -24.99
CA VAL A 181 -6.12 -11.46 -25.20
C VAL A 181 -5.33 -11.87 -26.44
N TYR A 182 -5.12 -13.17 -26.64
CA TYR A 182 -4.45 -13.68 -27.84
C TYR A 182 -5.22 -13.36 -29.14
N GLU A 183 -6.54 -13.60 -29.17
CA GLU A 183 -7.37 -13.32 -30.34
C GLU A 183 -7.43 -11.82 -30.69
N PHE A 184 -7.53 -10.95 -29.68
CA PHE A 184 -7.51 -9.51 -29.90
C PHE A 184 -6.13 -9.03 -30.36
N ALA A 185 -5.05 -9.61 -29.85
CA ALA A 185 -3.68 -9.22 -30.23
C ALA A 185 -3.35 -9.56 -31.69
N ILE A 186 -3.92 -10.65 -32.24
CA ILE A 186 -3.66 -11.10 -33.62
C ILE A 186 -4.64 -10.50 -34.63
N SER A 187 -5.75 -9.90 -34.17
CA SER A 187 -6.78 -9.35 -35.05
C SER A 187 -6.23 -8.23 -35.96
N PRO A 188 -6.24 -8.38 -37.30
CA PRO A 188 -5.68 -7.38 -38.20
C PRO A 188 -6.49 -6.07 -38.17
N ALA A 189 -5.79 -4.97 -37.87
CA ALA A 189 -6.25 -3.58 -38.04
C ALA A 189 -7.65 -3.23 -37.49
N GLY A 190 -8.06 -3.84 -36.36
CA GLY A 190 -9.27 -3.43 -35.64
C GLY A 190 -10.61 -3.85 -36.27
N GLN A 191 -10.61 -4.51 -37.44
CA GLN A 191 -11.84 -4.79 -38.20
C GLN A 191 -12.82 -5.72 -37.46
N HIS A 192 -12.33 -6.59 -36.57
CA HIS A 192 -13.17 -7.54 -35.82
C HIS A 192 -13.35 -7.18 -34.34
N VAL A 193 -12.69 -6.13 -33.84
CA VAL A 193 -12.67 -5.78 -32.41
C VAL A 193 -14.08 -5.46 -31.90
N ASN A 194 -14.90 -4.76 -32.70
CA ASN A 194 -16.28 -4.49 -32.32
C ASN A 194 -17.10 -5.77 -32.20
N LYS A 195 -17.04 -6.65 -33.20
CA LYS A 195 -17.74 -7.95 -33.18
C LYS A 195 -17.32 -8.81 -31.99
N TYR A 196 -16.04 -8.82 -31.67
CA TYR A 196 -15.50 -9.55 -30.51
C TYR A 196 -16.07 -9.03 -29.19
N VAL A 197 -16.13 -7.71 -29.02
CA VAL A 197 -16.69 -7.07 -27.84
C VAL A 197 -18.20 -7.24 -27.77
N ASP A 198 -18.91 -7.23 -28.90
CA ASP A 198 -20.35 -7.46 -28.93
C ASP A 198 -20.67 -8.91 -28.52
N ALA A 199 -19.93 -9.89 -29.02
CA ALA A 199 -20.05 -11.29 -28.57
C ALA A 199 -19.73 -11.48 -27.08
N LEU A 200 -18.75 -10.73 -26.54
CA LEU A 200 -18.46 -10.73 -25.10
C LEU A 200 -19.61 -10.13 -24.28
N ASN A 201 -20.16 -9.00 -24.73
CA ASN A 201 -21.33 -8.39 -24.09
C ASN A 201 -22.53 -9.32 -24.13
N ASP A 202 -22.71 -10.07 -25.21
CA ASP A 202 -23.79 -11.05 -25.35
C ASP A 202 -23.62 -12.21 -24.36
N LEU A 203 -22.40 -12.73 -24.16
CA LEU A 203 -22.14 -13.73 -23.11
C LEU A 203 -22.48 -13.23 -21.69
N ILE A 204 -22.26 -11.95 -21.41
CA ILE A 204 -22.46 -11.35 -20.08
C ILE A 204 -23.92 -10.98 -19.85
N TRP A 205 -24.51 -10.22 -20.77
CA TRP A 205 -25.79 -9.53 -20.58
C TRP A 205 -26.97 -10.18 -21.26
N LYS A 206 -26.76 -10.97 -22.33
CA LYS A 206 -27.86 -11.69 -23.02
C LYS A 206 -27.94 -13.15 -22.60
N CYS A 207 -26.83 -13.87 -22.68
CA CYS A 207 -26.76 -15.29 -22.36
C CYS A 207 -26.59 -15.54 -20.85
N HIS A 208 -26.09 -14.56 -20.10
CA HIS A 208 -25.81 -14.65 -18.66
C HIS A 208 -24.90 -15.84 -18.28
N VAL A 209 -23.90 -16.10 -19.12
CA VAL A 209 -22.92 -17.18 -18.91
C VAL A 209 -21.82 -16.73 -17.95
N ILE A 210 -21.39 -15.47 -18.07
CA ILE A 210 -20.26 -14.92 -17.34
C ILE A 210 -20.70 -13.64 -16.63
N GLN A 211 -20.33 -13.50 -15.37
CA GLN A 211 -20.55 -12.26 -14.62
C GLN A 211 -19.44 -11.25 -14.97
N LEU A 212 -19.81 -9.98 -15.20
CA LEU A 212 -18.87 -8.92 -15.55
C LEU A 212 -17.73 -8.81 -14.53
N ASP A 213 -18.05 -8.71 -13.24
CA ASP A 213 -17.09 -8.56 -12.15
C ASP A 213 -16.07 -9.71 -12.11
N ARG A 214 -16.51 -10.95 -12.39
CA ARG A 214 -15.61 -12.11 -12.44
C ARG A 214 -14.67 -12.08 -13.64
N LEU A 215 -15.18 -11.72 -14.82
CA LEU A 215 -14.35 -11.65 -16.03
C LEU A 215 -13.29 -10.55 -15.88
N ILE A 216 -13.69 -9.37 -15.41
CA ILE A 216 -12.75 -8.25 -15.23
C ILE A 216 -11.72 -8.56 -14.14
N LEU A 217 -12.13 -9.18 -13.02
CA LEU A 217 -11.19 -9.62 -12.00
C LEU A 217 -10.16 -10.60 -12.59
N CYS A 218 -10.63 -11.59 -13.34
CA CYS A 218 -9.76 -12.57 -13.98
C CYS A 218 -8.75 -11.92 -14.93
N LEU A 219 -9.23 -11.05 -15.83
CA LEU A 219 -8.39 -10.28 -16.78
C LEU A 219 -7.35 -9.41 -16.05
N SER A 220 -7.75 -8.72 -14.98
CA SER A 220 -6.89 -7.82 -14.20
C SER A 220 -5.76 -8.55 -13.46
N LEU A 221 -5.89 -9.85 -13.23
CA LEU A 221 -4.92 -10.67 -12.48
C LEU A 221 -4.08 -11.58 -13.39
N ARG A 222 -4.20 -11.46 -14.72
CA ARG A 222 -3.35 -12.21 -15.67
C ARG A 222 -1.94 -11.60 -15.74
N SER A 223 -0.97 -12.43 -16.09
CA SER A 223 0.45 -12.08 -16.16
C SER A 223 0.91 -11.79 -17.59
N PHE A 224 0.15 -10.98 -18.33
CA PHE A 224 0.55 -10.55 -19.68
C PHE A 224 1.68 -9.51 -19.63
N GLU A 225 2.45 -9.43 -20.70
CA GLU A 225 3.58 -8.51 -20.85
C GLU A 225 3.42 -7.63 -22.10
N GLY A 226 4.04 -6.45 -22.09
CA GLY A 226 4.11 -5.58 -23.27
C GLY A 226 2.74 -5.26 -23.90
N ASP A 227 2.63 -5.45 -25.22
CA ASP A 227 1.43 -5.14 -25.99
C ASP A 227 0.22 -5.99 -25.56
N GLU A 228 0.43 -7.22 -25.10
CA GLU A 228 -0.66 -8.08 -24.64
C GLU A 228 -1.31 -7.55 -23.37
N ALA A 229 -0.53 -6.95 -22.47
CA ALA A 229 -1.07 -6.28 -21.29
C ALA A 229 -1.92 -5.08 -21.70
N GLN A 230 -1.48 -4.31 -22.70
CA GLN A 230 -2.25 -3.19 -23.25
C GLN A 230 -3.57 -3.68 -23.88
N VAL A 231 -3.53 -4.78 -24.63
CA VAL A 231 -4.72 -5.41 -25.21
C VAL A 231 -5.68 -5.89 -24.11
N CYS A 232 -5.17 -6.54 -23.06
CA CYS A 232 -5.97 -6.95 -21.91
C CYS A 232 -6.70 -5.76 -21.27
N PHE A 233 -6.00 -4.66 -21.03
CA PHE A 233 -6.58 -3.45 -20.46
C PHE A 233 -7.52 -2.73 -21.43
N LEU A 234 -7.29 -2.82 -22.74
CA LEU A 234 -8.24 -2.36 -23.75
C LEU A 234 -9.53 -3.16 -23.68
N ILE A 235 -9.47 -4.49 -23.56
CA ILE A 235 -10.67 -5.34 -23.39
C ILE A 235 -11.44 -4.92 -22.14
N ILE A 236 -10.77 -4.74 -21.00
CA ILE A 236 -11.38 -4.24 -19.76
C ILE A 236 -12.07 -2.90 -20.00
N ARG A 237 -11.38 -1.93 -20.62
CA ARG A 237 -11.93 -0.61 -20.95
C ARG A 237 -13.17 -0.73 -21.83
N MET A 238 -13.14 -1.57 -22.86
CA MET A 238 -14.26 -1.73 -23.78
C MET A 238 -15.48 -2.34 -23.09
N LEU A 239 -15.29 -3.35 -22.24
CA LEU A 239 -16.37 -3.97 -21.48
C LEU A 239 -17.03 -2.99 -20.49
N LEU A 240 -16.23 -2.13 -19.84
CA LEU A 240 -16.72 -1.21 -18.84
C LEU A 240 -17.31 0.09 -19.43
N LEU A 241 -16.71 0.62 -20.50
CA LEU A 241 -17.01 1.98 -20.96
C LEU A 241 -17.77 2.04 -22.29
N LYS A 242 -17.61 1.03 -23.17
CA LYS A 242 -18.28 1.04 -24.48
C LYS A 242 -19.75 0.64 -24.35
N SER A 243 -20.03 -0.41 -23.57
CA SER A 243 -21.40 -0.89 -23.35
C SER A 243 -22.16 0.05 -22.42
N GLN A 244 -23.41 0.39 -22.78
CA GLN A 244 -24.29 1.21 -21.92
C GLN A 244 -24.89 0.38 -20.77
N GLU A 245 -24.89 -0.95 -20.86
CA GLU A 245 -25.49 -1.84 -19.87
C GLU A 245 -24.94 -1.57 -18.45
N PHE A 246 -23.63 -1.59 -18.28
CA PHE A 246 -23.03 -1.39 -16.96
C PHE A 246 -23.09 0.07 -16.51
N LYS A 247 -22.88 1.03 -17.43
CA LYS A 247 -22.93 2.47 -17.12
C LYS A 247 -24.31 2.89 -16.61
N ASN A 248 -25.37 2.47 -17.28
CA ASN A 248 -26.74 2.77 -16.87
C ASN A 248 -27.04 2.20 -15.47
N ARG A 249 -26.65 0.95 -15.22
CA ARG A 249 -26.77 0.33 -13.88
C ARG A 249 -26.07 1.14 -12.80
N VAL A 250 -24.83 1.58 -13.06
CA VAL A 250 -24.05 2.39 -12.11
C VAL A 250 -24.72 3.75 -11.87
N TYR A 251 -25.09 4.48 -12.93
CA TYR A 251 -25.70 5.80 -12.80
C TYR A 251 -27.04 5.75 -12.08
N ASP A 252 -27.92 4.83 -12.43
CA ASP A 252 -29.22 4.69 -11.77
C ASP A 252 -29.04 4.24 -10.31
N PHE A 253 -28.15 3.29 -10.05
CA PHE A 253 -27.87 2.87 -8.68
C PHE A 253 -27.36 4.03 -7.81
N VAL A 254 -26.39 4.80 -8.31
CA VAL A 254 -25.78 5.93 -7.57
C VAL A 254 -26.76 7.07 -7.35
N LYS A 255 -27.59 7.36 -8.36
CA LYS A 255 -28.58 8.43 -8.33
C LYS A 255 -29.69 8.17 -7.32
N TYR A 256 -30.22 6.95 -7.27
CA TYR A 256 -31.42 6.64 -6.48
C TYR A 256 -31.13 6.03 -5.10
N ASN A 257 -29.86 5.72 -4.77
CA ASN A 257 -29.49 5.10 -3.50
C ASN A 257 -28.47 5.93 -2.70
N SER A 258 -28.42 5.68 -1.40
CA SER A 258 -27.43 6.22 -0.45
C SER A 258 -26.66 5.08 0.22
N PRO A 259 -25.38 5.26 0.56
CA PRO A 259 -24.57 4.24 1.25
C PRO A 259 -24.86 4.12 2.75
N GLU A 260 -25.54 5.11 3.36
CA GLU A 260 -25.80 5.15 4.80
C GLU A 260 -26.94 4.22 5.20
N HIS A 261 -26.74 2.92 5.02
CA HIS A 261 -27.78 1.89 5.21
C HIS A 261 -28.39 1.91 6.62
N TRP A 262 -27.62 2.30 7.64
CA TRP A 262 -28.08 2.41 9.03
C TRP A 262 -29.06 3.57 9.28
N LYS A 263 -29.19 4.51 8.33
CA LYS A 263 -30.17 5.61 8.38
C LYS A 263 -31.39 5.35 7.51
N GLN A 264 -31.45 4.22 6.79
CA GLN A 264 -32.49 3.94 5.81
C GLN A 264 -33.51 2.93 6.35
N SER A 265 -34.79 3.24 6.17
CA SER A 265 -35.90 2.32 6.46
C SER A 265 -36.42 1.60 5.20
N ASP A 266 -36.08 2.09 4.01
CA ASP A 266 -36.65 1.69 2.72
C ASP A 266 -35.65 0.99 1.78
N TRP A 267 -34.49 0.55 2.29
CA TRP A 267 -33.43 -0.08 1.48
C TRP A 267 -33.93 -1.26 0.65
N HIS A 268 -34.72 -2.16 1.26
CA HIS A 268 -35.20 -3.35 0.57
C HIS A 268 -36.10 -3.00 -0.63
N GLU A 269 -36.95 -1.98 -0.50
CA GLU A 269 -37.81 -1.53 -1.59
C GLU A 269 -36.97 -0.97 -2.75
N LYS A 270 -36.00 -0.10 -2.46
CA LYS A 270 -35.08 0.45 -3.46
C LYS A 270 -34.24 -0.64 -4.14
N HIS A 271 -33.76 -1.60 -3.36
CA HIS A 271 -33.01 -2.76 -3.86
C HIS A 271 -33.86 -3.60 -4.83
N LEU A 272 -35.13 -3.86 -4.49
CA LEU A 272 -36.07 -4.55 -5.38
C LEU A 272 -36.38 -3.73 -6.64
N MET A 273 -36.54 -2.40 -6.53
CA MET A 273 -36.74 -1.53 -7.69
C MET A 273 -35.55 -1.61 -8.67
N PHE A 274 -34.32 -1.60 -8.16
CA PHE A 274 -33.13 -1.77 -8.98
C PHE A 274 -33.14 -3.12 -9.72
N HIS A 275 -33.40 -4.23 -9.02
CA HIS A 275 -33.42 -5.57 -9.61
C HIS A 275 -34.62 -5.82 -10.54
N ARG A 276 -35.73 -5.07 -10.41
CA ARG A 276 -36.83 -5.11 -11.37
C ARG A 276 -36.41 -4.56 -12.74
N VAL A 277 -35.61 -3.50 -12.77
CA VAL A 277 -35.10 -2.89 -14.00
C VAL A 277 -33.89 -3.67 -14.52
N TYR A 278 -32.99 -4.04 -13.64
CA TYR A 278 -31.71 -4.69 -13.96
C TYR A 278 -31.64 -6.08 -13.33
N GLN A 279 -32.40 -7.02 -13.89
CA GLN A 279 -32.41 -8.39 -13.40
C GLN A 279 -31.03 -9.05 -13.52
N GLU A 280 -30.55 -9.62 -12.42
CA GLU A 280 -29.34 -10.44 -12.40
C GLU A 280 -29.68 -11.92 -12.44
N LYS A 281 -29.19 -12.59 -13.48
CA LYS A 281 -29.44 -14.00 -13.78
C LYS A 281 -28.16 -14.80 -13.57
N PHE A 282 -28.24 -15.89 -12.81
CA PHE A 282 -27.06 -16.63 -12.30
C PHE A 282 -27.00 -18.10 -12.71
N TYR A 283 -28.06 -18.63 -13.31
CA TYR A 283 -28.18 -20.04 -13.69
C TYR A 283 -28.36 -20.17 -15.20
N PHE A 284 -27.60 -19.37 -15.96
CA PHE A 284 -27.51 -19.42 -17.42
C PHE A 284 -28.88 -19.32 -18.12
N GLU A 285 -29.81 -18.55 -17.54
CA GLU A 285 -31.20 -18.49 -18.00
C GLU A 285 -31.34 -17.90 -19.41
N GLY A 286 -30.34 -17.18 -19.90
CA GLY A 286 -30.30 -16.71 -21.29
C GLY A 286 -30.08 -17.83 -22.31
N LEU A 287 -29.76 -19.05 -21.88
CA LEU A 287 -29.55 -20.24 -22.72
C LEU A 287 -30.67 -21.28 -22.61
N ARG A 288 -31.70 -21.04 -21.80
CA ARG A 288 -32.79 -21.99 -21.53
C ARG A 288 -34.13 -21.53 -22.12
N ASP A 289 -34.97 -22.49 -22.49
CA ASP A 289 -36.40 -22.27 -22.67
C ASP A 289 -37.10 -22.11 -21.31
N PHE A 290 -38.09 -21.20 -21.24
CA PHE A 290 -38.69 -20.57 -20.05
C PHE A 290 -39.27 -21.46 -18.91
N ASN A 291 -39.11 -22.79 -18.93
CA ASN A 291 -39.90 -23.73 -18.12
C ASN A 291 -39.20 -24.34 -16.89
N ALA A 292 -37.96 -23.97 -16.56
CA ALA A 292 -37.27 -24.50 -15.38
C ALA A 292 -37.11 -23.44 -14.28
N GLN A 293 -37.89 -23.56 -13.20
CA GLN A 293 -37.78 -22.69 -12.03
C GLN A 293 -36.58 -23.10 -11.18
N HIS A 294 -35.56 -22.24 -11.13
CA HIS A 294 -34.48 -22.35 -10.14
C HIS A 294 -34.83 -21.51 -8.91
N THR A 295 -34.64 -22.08 -7.72
CA THR A 295 -34.82 -21.34 -6.47
C THR A 295 -33.60 -20.48 -6.21
N TYR A 296 -33.76 -19.17 -6.35
CA TYR A 296 -32.73 -18.20 -6.02
C TYR A 296 -32.52 -18.13 -4.50
N ILE A 297 -31.26 -18.01 -4.10
CA ILE A 297 -30.91 -17.65 -2.72
C ILE A 297 -31.32 -16.19 -2.48
N PRO A 298 -31.83 -15.82 -1.30
CA PRO A 298 -32.20 -14.44 -1.00
C PRO A 298 -31.03 -13.46 -1.18
N ILE A 299 -31.26 -12.38 -1.92
CA ILE A 299 -30.31 -11.28 -2.12
C ILE A 299 -30.90 -10.02 -1.50
N TYR A 300 -30.34 -9.58 -0.38
CA TYR A 300 -30.85 -8.43 0.38
C TYR A 300 -30.12 -7.11 0.08
N PHE A 301 -28.85 -7.18 -0.34
CA PHE A 301 -27.98 -6.00 -0.47
C PHE A 301 -27.20 -5.98 -1.78
N GLY A 302 -26.73 -7.14 -2.24
CA GLY A 302 -25.83 -7.22 -3.38
C GLY A 302 -26.46 -6.85 -4.71
N ASN A 303 -25.65 -6.26 -5.57
CA ASN A 303 -25.86 -6.14 -7.01
C ASN A 303 -24.48 -6.10 -7.71
N VAL A 304 -24.47 -6.17 -9.04
CA VAL A 304 -23.25 -6.18 -9.87
C VAL A 304 -22.40 -4.93 -9.65
N CYS A 305 -23.00 -3.76 -9.39
CA CYS A 305 -22.25 -2.53 -9.12
C CYS A 305 -21.44 -2.66 -7.83
N LEU A 306 -22.08 -3.08 -6.73
CA LEU A 306 -21.41 -3.27 -5.44
C LEU A 306 -20.41 -4.44 -5.45
N ARG A 307 -20.66 -5.49 -6.25
CA ARG A 307 -19.73 -6.61 -6.44
C ARG A 307 -18.50 -6.21 -7.26
N PHE A 308 -18.66 -5.26 -8.18
CA PHE A 308 -17.56 -4.75 -9.00
C PHE A 308 -16.63 -3.81 -8.24
N LEU A 309 -17.08 -3.14 -7.19
CA LEU A 309 -16.31 -2.10 -6.51
C LEU A 309 -14.92 -2.57 -5.99
N PRO A 310 -14.77 -3.73 -5.31
CA PRO A 310 -13.44 -4.26 -4.96
C PRO A 310 -12.59 -4.68 -6.17
N VAL A 311 -13.23 -4.98 -7.30
CA VAL A 311 -12.53 -5.29 -8.57
C VAL A 311 -12.05 -4.00 -9.22
N MET A 312 -12.81 -2.92 -9.10
CA MET A 312 -12.42 -1.59 -9.59
C MET A 312 -11.14 -1.11 -8.92
N ASP A 313 -11.00 -1.32 -7.60
CA ASP A 313 -9.77 -1.02 -6.86
C ASP A 313 -8.54 -1.70 -7.48
N ILE A 314 -8.67 -2.99 -7.80
CA ILE A 314 -7.61 -3.80 -8.43
C ILE A 314 -7.33 -3.30 -9.85
N VAL A 315 -8.36 -2.99 -10.65
CA VAL A 315 -8.20 -2.48 -12.02
C VAL A 315 -7.43 -1.16 -12.02
N ILE A 316 -7.76 -0.24 -11.10
CA ILE A 316 -7.05 1.04 -10.95
C ILE A 316 -5.58 0.79 -10.64
N HIS A 317 -5.26 -0.11 -9.70
CA HIS A 317 -3.87 -0.47 -9.37
C HIS A 317 -3.11 -1.01 -10.58
N ARG A 318 -3.71 -1.92 -11.36
CA ARG A 318 -3.09 -2.43 -12.59
C ARG A 318 -2.85 -1.33 -13.64
N PHE A 319 -3.75 -0.36 -13.74
CA PHE A 319 -3.57 0.77 -14.65
C PHE A 319 -2.45 1.72 -14.21
N LEU A 320 -2.25 1.91 -12.89
CA LEU A 320 -1.15 2.73 -12.37
C LEU A 320 0.22 2.11 -12.66
N GLU A 321 0.31 0.79 -12.69
CA GLU A 321 1.56 0.06 -12.95
C GLU A 321 2.01 0.15 -14.42
N LEU A 322 1.08 0.42 -15.36
CA LEU A 322 1.39 0.50 -16.78
C LEU A 322 1.19 1.93 -17.34
N PRO A 323 2.27 2.69 -17.62
CA PRO A 323 2.18 4.08 -18.08
C PRO A 323 1.30 4.32 -19.31
N SER A 324 1.26 3.38 -20.26
CA SER A 324 0.57 3.53 -21.53
C SER A 324 -0.96 3.55 -21.43
N VAL A 325 -1.55 3.22 -20.26
CA VAL A 325 -3.01 3.18 -20.08
C VAL A 325 -3.60 4.35 -19.28
N THR A 326 -2.84 5.45 -19.16
CA THR A 326 -3.27 6.66 -18.42
C THR A 326 -4.62 7.21 -18.89
N LEU A 327 -4.87 7.31 -20.20
CA LEU A 327 -6.16 7.78 -20.72
C LEU A 327 -7.32 6.84 -20.33
N SER A 328 -7.07 5.53 -20.30
CA SER A 328 -8.07 4.53 -19.90
C SER A 328 -8.43 4.67 -18.43
N PHE A 329 -7.46 5.01 -17.58
CA PHE A 329 -7.66 5.32 -16.17
C PHE A 329 -8.54 6.57 -15.98
N GLU A 330 -8.25 7.66 -16.68
CA GLU A 330 -9.02 8.89 -16.56
C GLU A 330 -10.48 8.68 -16.98
N CYS A 331 -10.70 8.05 -18.14
CA CYS A 331 -12.04 7.73 -18.62
C CYS A 331 -12.81 6.80 -17.65
N LEU A 332 -12.10 5.85 -17.01
CA LEU A 332 -12.70 4.96 -16.00
C LEU A 332 -13.21 5.76 -14.80
N LEU A 333 -12.41 6.68 -14.26
CA LEU A 333 -12.80 7.52 -13.13
C LEU A 333 -13.90 8.51 -13.50
N ASP A 334 -13.87 9.10 -14.70
CA ASP A 334 -14.94 10.00 -15.16
C ASP A 334 -16.28 9.30 -15.29
N THR A 335 -16.26 8.06 -15.77
CA THR A 335 -17.49 7.32 -16.04
C THR A 335 -18.02 6.62 -14.80
N LEU A 336 -17.14 5.92 -14.06
CA LEU A 336 -17.51 4.99 -12.99
C LEU A 336 -17.03 5.44 -11.60
N GLY A 337 -16.25 6.52 -11.49
CA GLY A 337 -15.73 7.01 -10.20
C GLY A 337 -16.82 7.38 -9.20
N CYS A 338 -18.01 7.76 -9.68
CA CYS A 338 -19.18 8.01 -8.83
C CYS A 338 -19.60 6.79 -7.98
N LEU A 339 -19.22 5.57 -8.38
CA LEU A 339 -19.52 4.34 -7.64
C LEU A 339 -18.78 4.27 -6.29
N TYR A 340 -17.68 5.02 -6.12
CA TYR A 340 -16.96 5.13 -4.84
C TYR A 340 -17.81 5.73 -3.72
N LYS A 341 -18.96 6.33 -4.03
CA LYS A 341 -20.00 6.71 -3.06
C LYS A 341 -20.38 5.55 -2.13
N PHE A 342 -20.33 4.30 -2.62
CA PHE A 342 -20.68 3.08 -1.87
C PHE A 342 -19.47 2.26 -1.45
N HIS A 343 -18.26 2.81 -1.55
CA HIS A 343 -17.07 2.11 -1.12
C HIS A 343 -17.02 2.08 0.41
N ASP A 344 -16.67 0.92 1.00
CA ASP A 344 -16.69 0.74 2.45
C ASP A 344 -15.57 1.53 3.15
N ARG A 345 -14.40 1.68 2.48
CA ARG A 345 -13.20 2.38 2.99
C ARG A 345 -12.46 3.27 1.97
N PRO A 346 -13.12 4.30 1.41
CA PRO A 346 -12.60 5.06 0.26
C PRO A 346 -11.32 5.85 0.59
N LEU A 347 -11.22 6.42 1.80
CA LEU A 347 -10.01 7.15 2.20
C LEU A 347 -8.85 6.20 2.50
N THR A 348 -9.12 5.06 3.14
CA THR A 348 -8.12 4.01 3.37
C THR A 348 -7.59 3.47 2.05
N TYR A 349 -8.45 3.26 1.06
CA TYR A 349 -8.05 2.87 -0.30
C TYR A 349 -7.15 3.93 -0.95
N LEU A 350 -7.53 5.21 -0.90
CA LEU A 350 -6.72 6.32 -1.42
C LEU A 350 -5.35 6.39 -0.74
N TYR A 351 -5.31 6.36 0.59
CA TYR A 351 -4.08 6.37 1.38
C TYR A 351 -3.14 5.24 0.94
N ASN A 352 -3.65 4.01 0.90
CA ASN A 352 -2.90 2.84 0.49
C ASN A 352 -2.38 2.96 -0.95
N THR A 353 -3.21 3.48 -1.87
CA THR A 353 -2.86 3.60 -3.28
C THR A 353 -1.78 4.67 -3.49
N LEU A 354 -1.94 5.85 -2.90
CA LEU A 354 -0.97 6.94 -2.99
C LEU A 354 0.37 6.57 -2.33
N HIS A 355 0.31 5.88 -1.19
CA HIS A 355 1.50 5.45 -0.47
C HIS A 355 2.25 4.37 -1.24
N TYR A 356 1.57 3.30 -1.66
CA TYR A 356 2.20 2.16 -2.33
C TYR A 356 2.73 2.50 -3.72
N TYR A 357 2.01 3.35 -4.47
CA TYR A 357 2.39 3.77 -5.82
C TYR A 357 3.10 5.13 -5.86
N GLU A 358 3.71 5.58 -4.77
CA GLU A 358 4.44 6.86 -4.70
C GLU A 358 5.41 7.03 -5.89
N GLN A 359 6.25 6.03 -6.13
CA GLN A 359 7.23 6.05 -7.23
C GLN A 359 6.58 6.12 -8.63
N ARG A 360 5.37 5.57 -8.80
CA ARG A 360 4.64 5.59 -10.08
C ARG A 360 3.82 6.87 -10.27
N LEU A 361 3.53 7.59 -9.19
CA LEU A 361 2.67 8.76 -9.16
C LEU A 361 3.41 10.08 -8.93
N ARG A 362 4.66 10.05 -8.46
CA ARG A 362 5.49 11.22 -8.15
C ARG A 362 5.47 12.26 -9.26
N ASP A 363 5.74 11.84 -10.49
CA ASP A 363 5.85 12.70 -11.66
C ASP A 363 4.52 12.81 -12.44
N ARG A 364 3.39 12.45 -11.80
CA ARG A 364 2.05 12.51 -12.39
C ARG A 364 1.04 13.26 -11.52
N PRO A 365 1.28 14.55 -11.18
CA PRO A 365 0.31 15.35 -10.42
C PRO A 365 -1.13 15.37 -10.96
N PRO A 366 -1.40 15.45 -12.29
CA PRO A 366 -2.77 15.41 -12.81
C PRO A 366 -3.49 14.13 -12.43
N LEU A 367 -2.78 13.00 -12.47
CA LEU A 367 -3.32 11.68 -12.16
C LEU A 367 -3.66 11.56 -10.68
N LYS A 368 -2.80 12.07 -9.79
CA LYS A 368 -3.06 12.16 -8.35
C LYS A 368 -4.28 13.04 -8.05
N LYS A 369 -4.33 14.24 -8.65
CA LYS A 369 -5.48 15.18 -8.54
C LYS A 369 -6.77 14.51 -9.00
N LYS A 370 -6.74 13.81 -10.15
CA LYS A 370 -7.91 13.10 -10.70
C LYS A 370 -8.40 11.99 -9.78
N LEU A 371 -7.49 11.14 -9.28
CA LEU A 371 -7.82 10.03 -8.39
C LEU A 371 -8.49 10.51 -7.11
N VAL A 372 -7.86 11.49 -6.43
CA VAL A 372 -8.39 12.05 -5.18
C VAL A 372 -9.71 12.76 -5.42
N SER A 373 -9.81 13.59 -6.47
CA SER A 373 -11.03 14.34 -6.78
C SER A 373 -12.20 13.42 -7.14
N ALA A 374 -11.96 12.34 -7.88
CA ALA A 374 -13.01 11.39 -8.26
C ALA A 374 -13.54 10.63 -7.03
N ILE A 375 -12.65 10.12 -6.17
CA ILE A 375 -13.05 9.29 -5.03
C ILE A 375 -13.65 10.15 -3.91
N VAL A 376 -12.96 11.22 -3.47
CA VAL A 376 -13.50 12.11 -2.43
C VAL A 376 -14.74 12.85 -2.93
N GLY A 377 -14.73 13.31 -4.19
CA GLY A 377 -15.86 14.00 -4.82
C GLY A 377 -17.12 13.14 -4.95
N SER A 378 -16.98 11.80 -5.06
CA SER A 378 -18.13 10.89 -5.08
C SER A 378 -18.95 10.89 -3.78
N LEU A 379 -18.36 11.39 -2.69
CA LEU A 379 -18.96 11.40 -1.35
C LEU A 379 -19.54 12.77 -0.96
N LYS A 380 -19.45 13.78 -1.83
CA LYS A 380 -19.87 15.16 -1.55
C LYS A 380 -21.33 15.31 -1.11
N ASP A 381 -22.22 14.44 -1.61
CA ASP A 381 -23.65 14.47 -1.28
C ASP A 381 -24.00 13.65 -0.02
N VAL A 382 -23.03 12.90 0.50
CA VAL A 382 -23.20 11.99 1.65
C VAL A 382 -22.47 12.52 2.88
N ARG A 383 -21.33 13.20 2.67
CA ARG A 383 -20.47 13.72 3.74
C ARG A 383 -20.57 15.25 3.81
N PRO A 384 -20.56 15.82 5.02
CA PRO A 384 -20.60 17.28 5.21
C PRO A 384 -19.37 17.97 4.61
N GLU A 385 -19.48 19.26 4.33
CA GLU A 385 -18.33 20.08 3.90
C GLU A 385 -17.22 20.09 4.95
N GLY A 386 -15.97 20.22 4.49
CA GLY A 386 -14.78 20.18 5.36
C GLY A 386 -14.47 18.82 5.98
N TRP A 387 -15.16 17.73 5.59
CA TRP A 387 -14.93 16.41 6.17
C TRP A 387 -13.59 15.77 5.82
N ALA A 388 -12.93 16.14 4.72
CA ALA A 388 -11.67 15.51 4.30
C ALA A 388 -10.63 16.54 3.86
N LEU A 389 -10.76 17.07 2.64
CA LEU A 389 -9.78 17.97 2.04
C LEU A 389 -9.85 19.39 2.65
N SER A 390 -8.71 20.06 2.77
CA SER A 390 -8.64 21.45 3.22
C SER A 390 -9.18 22.41 2.17
N GLU A 391 -9.57 23.62 2.60
CA GLU A 391 -10.02 24.68 1.71
C GLU A 391 -8.96 25.04 0.64
N GLY A 392 -7.69 25.09 1.03
CA GLY A 392 -6.58 25.38 0.11
C GLY A 392 -6.44 24.32 -0.99
N TYR A 393 -6.54 23.03 -0.63
CA TYR A 393 -6.50 21.96 -1.61
C TYR A 393 -7.75 21.94 -2.49
N ILE A 394 -8.93 22.21 -1.93
CA ILE A 394 -10.18 22.31 -2.70
C ILE A 394 -10.07 23.41 -3.76
N ALA A 395 -9.56 24.59 -3.40
CA ALA A 395 -9.31 25.68 -4.36
C ALA A 395 -8.38 25.24 -5.50
N TYR A 396 -7.29 24.54 -5.19
CA TYR A 396 -6.40 23.95 -6.19
C TYR A 396 -7.12 22.91 -7.08
N THR A 397 -8.01 22.08 -6.53
CA THR A 397 -8.74 21.10 -7.34
C THR A 397 -9.72 21.74 -8.31
N GLN A 398 -10.34 22.86 -7.91
CA GLN A 398 -11.30 23.62 -8.70
C GLN A 398 -10.64 24.52 -9.75
N ASP A 399 -9.36 24.84 -9.59
CA ASP A 399 -8.61 25.59 -10.58
C ASP A 399 -8.52 24.79 -11.90
N THR A 400 -9.10 25.37 -12.95
CA THR A 400 -9.13 24.87 -14.32
C THR A 400 -8.02 25.48 -15.19
N SER A 401 -7.15 26.32 -14.62
CA SER A 401 -5.97 26.82 -15.33
C SER A 401 -5.06 25.65 -15.74
N GLU A 402 -4.44 25.76 -16.91
CA GLU A 402 -3.54 24.71 -17.43
C GLU A 402 -2.23 24.62 -16.63
N GLU A 403 -1.93 25.63 -15.80
CA GLU A 403 -0.74 25.68 -14.95
C GLU A 403 -0.98 24.95 -13.61
N LEU A 404 -0.68 23.64 -13.59
CA LEU A 404 -0.73 22.80 -12.38
C LEU A 404 0.45 23.05 -11.40
N ASN A 405 0.89 24.31 -11.28
CA ASN A 405 2.11 24.70 -10.56
C ASN A 405 1.84 25.23 -9.15
N TRP A 406 0.78 24.78 -8.48
CA TRP A 406 0.50 25.23 -7.12
C TRP A 406 1.59 24.75 -6.17
N ILE A 407 2.36 25.69 -5.63
CA ILE A 407 3.34 25.45 -4.57
C ILE A 407 2.71 25.98 -3.28
N PRO A 408 2.26 25.11 -2.36
CA PRO A 408 1.70 25.56 -1.10
C PRO A 408 2.75 26.30 -0.27
N ASP A 409 2.34 27.40 0.35
CA ASP A 409 3.19 28.20 1.22
C ASP A 409 3.30 27.57 2.62
N HIS A 410 4.09 28.19 3.49
CA HIS A 410 4.27 27.69 4.85
C HIS A 410 2.98 27.68 5.68
N ASP A 411 2.12 28.70 5.50
CA ASP A 411 0.85 28.83 6.21
C ASP A 411 -0.11 27.69 5.89
N TYR A 412 -0.11 27.21 4.65
CA TYR A 412 -0.85 26.00 4.26
C TYR A 412 -0.46 24.79 5.11
N TYR A 413 0.84 24.49 5.27
CA TYR A 413 1.29 23.35 6.07
C TYR A 413 0.98 23.54 7.55
N VAL A 414 1.11 24.75 8.09
CA VAL A 414 0.73 25.07 9.47
C VAL A 414 -0.76 24.80 9.69
N LYS A 415 -1.65 25.29 8.81
CA LYS A 415 -3.10 25.03 8.90
C LYS A 415 -3.44 23.56 8.76
N LEU A 416 -2.79 22.87 7.82
CA LEU A 416 -3.02 21.46 7.55
C LEU A 416 -2.66 20.57 8.74
N ILE A 417 -1.46 20.75 9.32
CA ILE A 417 -1.03 20.04 10.53
C ILE A 417 -1.85 20.49 11.75
N GLY A 418 -2.22 21.77 11.82
CA GLY A 418 -3.08 22.34 12.87
C GLY A 418 -4.41 21.61 13.01
N ARG A 419 -5.03 21.17 11.90
CA ARG A 419 -6.25 20.35 11.95
C ARG A 419 -6.06 19.07 12.77
N LEU A 420 -4.91 18.42 12.65
CA LEU A 420 -4.60 17.22 13.43
C LEU A 420 -4.30 17.57 14.89
N VAL A 421 -3.51 18.62 15.15
CA VAL A 421 -3.19 19.09 16.51
C VAL A 421 -4.47 19.40 17.28
N ASP A 422 -5.38 20.17 16.69
CA ASP A 422 -6.65 20.53 17.31
C ASP A 422 -7.54 19.31 17.53
N THR A 423 -7.56 18.36 16.59
CA THR A 423 -8.31 17.10 16.73
C THR A 423 -7.80 16.24 17.89
N LEU A 424 -6.49 16.10 18.03
CA LEU A 424 -5.87 15.38 19.14
C LEU A 424 -6.04 16.12 20.48
N GLY A 425 -6.12 17.46 20.43
CA GLY A 425 -6.44 18.32 21.57
C GLY A 425 -7.94 18.39 21.92
N GLY A 426 -8.81 17.65 21.23
CA GLY A 426 -10.25 17.60 21.50
C GLY A 426 -11.09 18.74 20.88
N LYS A 427 -10.49 19.59 20.05
CA LYS A 427 -11.14 20.71 19.33
C LYS A 427 -11.17 20.46 17.82
N SER A 428 -11.62 19.27 17.42
CA SER A 428 -11.61 18.85 16.02
C SER A 428 -12.30 19.88 15.08
N PRO A 429 -11.63 20.35 14.02
CA PRO A 429 -12.27 21.14 12.97
C PRO A 429 -13.12 20.27 12.03
N PHE A 430 -12.97 18.94 12.09
CA PHE A 430 -13.78 18.02 11.31
C PHE A 430 -15.20 17.87 11.90
N PRO A 431 -16.22 17.72 11.06
CA PRO A 431 -17.60 17.57 11.48
C PRO A 431 -17.83 16.26 12.25
N HIS A 432 -18.80 16.30 13.18
CA HIS A 432 -19.15 15.15 14.00
C HIS A 432 -19.62 13.96 13.14
N THR A 433 -19.07 12.79 13.43
CA THR A 433 -19.28 11.56 12.65
C THR A 433 -19.54 10.37 13.58
N ASP A 434 -20.50 9.50 13.23
CA ASP A 434 -20.76 8.25 13.97
C ASP A 434 -19.74 7.17 13.57
N TRP A 435 -18.66 7.06 14.34
CA TRP A 435 -17.51 6.18 14.02
C TRP A 435 -17.85 4.69 13.91
N ARG A 436 -19.01 4.23 14.41
CA ARG A 436 -19.44 2.81 14.31
C ARG A 436 -19.67 2.37 12.86
N PHE A 437 -20.01 3.32 11.98
CA PHE A 437 -20.36 3.07 10.58
C PHE A 437 -19.38 3.73 9.61
N ASN A 438 -18.16 4.01 10.06
CA ASN A 438 -17.12 4.63 9.26
C ASN A 438 -15.87 3.75 9.20
N GLU A 439 -15.03 4.02 8.21
CA GLU A 439 -13.81 3.25 7.99
C GLU A 439 -12.76 3.46 9.09
N PHE A 440 -12.83 4.58 9.81
CA PHE A 440 -11.92 4.91 10.91
C PHE A 440 -12.60 4.72 12.27
N PRO A 441 -11.86 4.26 13.28
CA PRO A 441 -12.42 4.01 14.62
C PRO A 441 -12.68 5.29 15.42
N ASN A 442 -12.02 6.41 15.08
CA ASN A 442 -12.14 7.67 15.79
C ASN A 442 -11.67 8.86 14.93
N GLN A 443 -11.90 10.08 15.45
CA GLN A 443 -11.55 11.33 14.78
C GLN A 443 -10.05 11.51 14.53
N GLY A 444 -9.18 11.04 15.43
CA GLY A 444 -7.73 11.18 15.30
C GLY A 444 -7.18 10.34 14.15
N ALA A 445 -7.64 9.08 14.04
CA ALA A 445 -7.30 8.21 12.92
C ALA A 445 -7.78 8.79 11.58
N HIS A 446 -8.99 9.32 11.54
CA HIS A 446 -9.53 9.99 10.36
C HIS A 446 -8.69 11.22 9.97
N ALA A 447 -8.45 12.14 10.91
CA ALA A 447 -7.67 13.37 10.69
C ALA A 447 -6.26 13.08 10.16
N LEU A 448 -5.59 12.06 10.70
CA LEU A 448 -4.28 11.62 10.22
C LEU A 448 -4.33 11.17 8.76
N HIS A 449 -5.25 10.27 8.41
CA HIS A 449 -5.30 9.70 7.06
C HIS A 449 -5.68 10.75 6.01
N VAL A 450 -6.67 11.61 6.27
CA VAL A 450 -7.03 12.67 5.31
C VAL A 450 -5.90 13.66 5.11
N THR A 451 -5.14 13.96 6.16
CA THR A 451 -3.93 14.80 6.09
C THR A 451 -2.86 14.16 5.21
N CYS A 452 -2.55 12.87 5.44
CA CYS A 452 -1.57 12.14 4.62
C CYS A 452 -1.99 12.00 3.15
N ILE A 453 -3.28 11.73 2.88
CA ILE A 453 -3.82 11.67 1.51
C ILE A 453 -3.62 12.99 0.80
N GLU A 454 -3.96 14.11 1.45
CA GLU A 454 -3.82 15.45 0.89
C GLU A 454 -2.35 15.79 0.59
N LEU A 455 -1.44 15.51 1.54
CA LEU A 455 0.00 15.72 1.37
C LEU A 455 0.58 14.91 0.21
N MET A 456 0.20 13.63 0.07
CA MET A 456 0.66 12.79 -1.05
C MET A 456 0.09 13.24 -2.40
N ALA A 457 -1.06 13.92 -2.39
CA ALA A 457 -1.75 14.38 -3.58
C ALA A 457 -1.29 15.77 -4.08
N LEU A 458 -0.40 16.44 -3.34
CA LEU A 458 0.19 17.73 -3.75
C LEU A 458 0.98 17.60 -5.06
N PRO A 459 1.01 18.64 -5.91
CA PRO A 459 1.78 18.67 -7.15
C PRO A 459 3.26 19.02 -6.92
N VAL A 460 3.80 18.74 -5.73
CA VAL A 460 5.15 19.12 -5.31
C VAL A 460 5.96 17.85 -5.00
N SER A 461 7.29 17.93 -5.11
CA SER A 461 8.17 16.80 -4.80
C SER A 461 8.08 16.41 -3.32
N THR A 462 8.25 15.12 -3.05
CA THR A 462 8.15 14.54 -1.70
C THR A 462 9.12 15.18 -0.72
N ASN A 463 10.34 15.50 -1.17
CA ASN A 463 11.37 16.12 -0.34
C ASN A 463 10.99 17.55 0.07
N ILE A 464 10.34 18.31 -0.82
CA ILE A 464 9.87 19.66 -0.49
C ILE A 464 8.76 19.57 0.55
N VAL A 465 7.80 18.65 0.36
CA VAL A 465 6.71 18.44 1.32
C VAL A 465 7.26 18.00 2.69
N GLY A 466 8.18 17.04 2.71
CA GLY A 466 8.84 16.58 3.95
C GLY A 466 9.55 17.71 4.69
N ASN A 467 10.36 18.51 3.99
CA ASN A 467 11.03 19.67 4.58
C ASN A 467 10.03 20.74 5.06
N ALA A 468 8.97 21.00 4.30
CA ALA A 468 7.94 21.96 4.69
C ALA A 468 7.22 21.53 5.98
N ILE A 469 6.98 20.22 6.17
CA ILE A 469 6.43 19.67 7.41
C ILE A 469 7.40 19.84 8.58
N LEU A 470 8.70 19.56 8.40
CA LEU A 470 9.71 19.82 9.44
C LEU A 470 9.79 21.31 9.78
N ASP A 471 9.71 22.17 8.77
CA ASP A 471 9.77 23.62 8.91
C ASP A 471 8.60 24.19 9.72
N VAL A 472 7.45 23.50 9.82
CA VAL A 472 6.36 23.88 10.75
C VAL A 472 6.89 24.06 12.18
N ILE A 473 7.87 23.25 12.59
CA ILE A 473 8.52 23.30 13.89
C ILE A 473 9.82 24.13 13.84
N LEU A 474 10.65 23.90 12.82
CA LEU A 474 12.02 24.45 12.78
C LEU A 474 12.10 25.90 12.31
N LYS A 475 11.08 26.39 11.59
CA LYS A 475 10.99 27.77 11.08
C LYS A 475 9.69 28.48 11.49
N GLY A 476 8.63 27.72 11.77
CA GLY A 476 7.30 28.22 12.09
C GLY A 476 7.21 28.90 13.46
N ARG A 477 7.47 30.21 13.48
CA ARG A 477 7.35 31.07 14.67
C ARG A 477 5.96 31.72 14.79
N THR A 478 4.91 30.97 14.47
CA THR A 478 3.56 31.47 14.73
C THR A 478 3.26 31.32 16.22
N VAL A 479 2.56 32.31 16.80
CA VAL A 479 2.17 32.30 18.21
C VAL A 479 1.39 31.02 18.56
N THR A 480 0.59 30.53 17.61
CA THR A 480 -0.19 29.28 17.74
C THR A 480 0.69 28.05 17.89
N VAL A 481 1.71 27.89 17.04
CA VAL A 481 2.65 26.75 17.11
C VAL A 481 3.47 26.81 18.39
N HIS A 482 4.07 27.96 18.70
CA HIS A 482 4.93 28.10 19.86
C HIS A 482 4.17 27.83 21.17
N SER A 483 2.90 28.23 21.29
CA SER A 483 2.12 28.05 22.53
C SER A 483 1.97 26.58 22.99
N ASN A 484 2.08 25.61 22.06
CA ASN A 484 1.93 24.20 22.37
C ASN A 484 2.83 23.32 21.48
N ILE A 485 4.10 23.71 21.38
CA ILE A 485 5.06 23.12 20.43
C ILE A 485 5.18 21.59 20.51
N VAL A 486 5.03 21.00 21.71
CA VAL A 486 5.11 19.55 21.91
C VAL A 486 3.96 18.81 21.19
N ALA A 487 2.74 19.36 21.22
CA ALA A 487 1.61 18.77 20.49
C ALA A 487 1.82 18.85 18.96
N TRP A 488 2.45 19.93 18.48
CA TRP A 488 2.82 20.08 17.08
C TRP A 488 3.92 19.10 16.66
N MET A 489 4.97 18.93 17.47
CA MET A 489 6.01 17.92 17.23
C MET A 489 5.42 16.51 17.17
N ASN A 490 4.48 16.19 18.07
CA ASN A 490 3.77 14.91 18.08
C ASN A 490 2.95 14.69 16.79
N ALA A 491 2.21 15.71 16.34
CA ALA A 491 1.43 15.63 15.10
C ALA A 491 2.33 15.51 13.86
N VAL A 492 3.43 16.26 13.80
CA VAL A 492 4.45 16.14 12.75
C VAL A 492 5.07 14.75 12.74
N GLY A 493 5.40 14.20 13.91
CA GLY A 493 5.89 12.83 14.05
C GLY A 493 4.93 11.81 13.44
N LEU A 494 3.66 11.85 13.87
CA LEU A 494 2.59 10.98 13.35
C LEU A 494 2.43 11.07 11.82
N VAL A 495 2.40 12.31 11.29
CA VAL A 495 2.19 12.54 9.85
C VAL A 495 3.38 12.06 9.04
N LEU A 496 4.61 12.43 9.41
CA LEU A 496 5.81 12.03 8.67
C LEU A 496 5.97 10.51 8.64
N THR A 497 5.72 9.81 9.74
CA THR A 497 5.87 8.35 9.80
C THR A 497 4.75 7.60 9.08
N ALA A 498 3.61 8.26 8.82
CA ALA A 498 2.52 7.73 8.01
C ALA A 498 2.67 8.06 6.50
N LEU A 499 3.72 8.78 6.10
CA LEU A 499 4.03 9.03 4.70
C LEU A 499 5.11 8.07 4.18
N PRO A 500 5.23 7.89 2.84
CA PRO A 500 6.30 7.11 2.25
C PRO A 500 7.72 7.60 2.64
N GLU A 501 8.72 6.73 2.52
CA GLU A 501 10.13 7.02 2.86
C GLU A 501 10.67 8.31 2.26
N ALA A 502 10.28 8.63 1.03
CA ALA A 502 10.70 9.84 0.35
C ALA A 502 10.24 11.15 1.02
N TYR A 503 9.31 11.10 1.99
CA TYR A 503 8.85 12.27 2.75
C TYR A 503 9.59 12.41 4.09
N TRP A 504 9.82 11.32 4.83
CA TRP A 504 10.42 11.39 6.16
C TRP A 504 11.94 11.21 6.16
N SER A 505 12.53 10.67 5.10
CA SER A 505 14.00 10.49 4.98
C SER A 505 14.78 11.81 5.03
N VAL A 506 14.14 12.94 4.69
CA VAL A 506 14.71 14.30 4.80
C VAL A 506 15.09 14.68 6.23
N LEU A 507 14.51 14.02 7.25
CA LEU A 507 14.93 14.19 8.64
C LEU A 507 16.42 13.84 8.82
N ASN A 508 16.91 12.80 8.13
CA ASN A 508 18.32 12.43 8.19
C ASN A 508 19.22 13.54 7.65
N ASP A 509 18.79 14.20 6.57
CA ASP A 509 19.54 15.30 5.97
C ASP A 509 19.55 16.51 6.92
N ARG A 510 18.46 16.74 7.67
CA ARG A 510 18.40 17.80 8.67
C ARG A 510 19.27 17.52 9.91
N ILE A 511 19.30 16.26 10.37
CA ILE A 511 20.24 15.82 11.41
C ILE A 511 21.69 16.08 10.97
N LEU A 512 22.04 15.74 9.73
CA LEU A 512 23.36 16.00 9.16
C LEU A 512 23.68 17.49 9.09
N GLU A 513 22.74 18.32 8.64
CA GLU A 513 22.92 19.77 8.55
C GLU A 513 23.23 20.39 9.92
N VAL A 514 22.53 19.97 10.98
CA VAL A 514 22.80 20.42 12.35
C VAL A 514 24.14 19.90 12.85
N MET A 515 24.45 18.62 12.64
CA MET A 515 25.72 18.03 13.06
C MET A 515 26.93 18.69 12.41
N GLN A 516 26.80 19.12 11.15
CA GLN A 516 27.83 19.83 10.40
C GLN A 516 27.80 21.35 10.58
N SER A 517 26.83 21.87 11.33
CA SER A 517 26.74 23.31 11.60
C SER A 517 27.95 23.78 12.42
N PRO A 518 28.36 25.05 12.31
CA PRO A 518 29.49 25.60 13.07
C PRO A 518 29.34 25.38 14.58
N LEU A 519 28.10 25.37 15.08
CA LEU A 519 27.77 25.17 16.49
C LEU A 519 28.27 23.82 17.02
N LEU A 520 28.21 22.75 16.20
CA LEU A 520 28.63 21.41 16.59
C LEU A 520 29.97 21.01 15.98
N SER A 521 30.34 21.54 14.80
CA SER A 521 31.62 21.22 14.17
C SER A 521 32.80 21.95 14.83
N ASN A 522 32.59 23.18 15.29
CA ASN A 522 33.57 24.04 15.95
C ASN A 522 32.98 24.61 17.26
N PRO A 523 32.69 23.74 18.25
CA PRO A 523 32.04 24.17 19.48
C PRO A 523 32.94 25.14 20.25
N LEU A 524 32.34 26.22 20.76
CA LEU A 524 33.01 27.13 21.69
C LEU A 524 33.19 26.42 23.04
N THR A 525 34.34 26.58 23.68
CA THR A 525 34.69 25.91 24.95
C THR A 525 33.72 26.23 26.10
N GLU A 526 33.01 27.35 26.03
CA GLU A 526 32.04 27.81 27.04
C GLU A 526 30.65 27.17 26.91
N MET A 527 30.39 26.46 25.81
CA MET A 527 29.06 25.89 25.52
C MET A 527 28.99 24.43 26.00
N ASP A 528 28.17 24.18 27.03
CA ASP A 528 27.89 22.84 27.53
C ASP A 528 26.94 22.09 26.56
N PRO A 529 27.37 20.99 25.91
CA PRO A 529 26.53 20.24 24.99
C PRO A 529 25.26 19.68 25.64
N PHE A 530 25.27 19.36 26.94
CA PHE A 530 24.10 18.82 27.63
C PHE A 530 22.98 19.86 27.76
N LEU A 531 23.33 21.14 27.97
CA LEU A 531 22.38 22.25 27.95
C LEU A 531 21.95 22.61 26.52
N MET A 532 22.86 22.48 25.55
CA MET A 532 22.55 22.77 24.15
C MET A 532 21.50 21.81 23.56
N PHE A 533 21.49 20.56 24.00
CA PHE A 533 20.55 19.54 23.52
C PHE A 533 19.28 19.46 24.37
N ASP A 534 19.21 20.19 25.49
CA ASP A 534 18.01 20.27 26.32
C ASP A 534 16.95 21.17 25.67
N PHE A 535 15.97 20.53 25.05
CA PHE A 535 14.83 21.21 24.46
C PHE A 535 13.99 21.95 25.50
N ALA A 536 13.74 21.35 26.67
CA ALA A 536 12.88 21.97 27.68
C ALA A 536 13.52 23.24 28.24
N GLY A 537 14.81 23.18 28.58
CA GLY A 537 15.59 24.34 28.99
C GLY A 537 15.62 25.43 27.92
N SER A 538 15.89 25.06 26.66
CA SER A 538 15.98 26.01 25.55
C SER A 538 14.64 26.69 25.22
N TYR A 539 13.55 25.92 25.23
CA TYR A 539 12.20 26.42 24.99
C TYR A 539 11.73 27.34 26.14
N ASN A 540 11.88 26.91 27.39
CA ASN A 540 11.45 27.71 28.55
C ASN A 540 12.26 29.00 28.72
N SER A 541 13.52 28.99 28.29
CA SER A 541 14.42 30.15 28.34
C SER A 541 14.34 31.03 27.08
N MET A 542 13.50 30.67 26.10
CA MET A 542 13.37 31.34 24.80
C MET A 542 14.71 31.53 24.06
N THR A 543 15.67 30.62 24.24
CA THR A 543 16.96 30.65 23.54
C THR A 543 16.89 29.99 22.16
N GLU A 544 15.92 29.09 21.96
CA GLU A 544 15.56 28.45 20.68
C GLU A 544 16.76 27.89 19.90
N LEU A 545 17.59 27.08 20.55
CA LEU A 545 18.75 26.47 19.89
C LEU A 545 18.29 25.47 18.81
N PRO A 546 18.74 25.59 17.54
CA PRO A 546 18.31 24.69 16.48
C PRO A 546 18.60 23.21 16.75
N CYS A 547 19.70 22.91 17.46
CA CYS A 547 20.08 21.54 17.79
C CYS A 547 19.10 20.88 18.78
N SER A 548 18.63 21.59 19.81
CA SER A 548 17.67 21.03 20.78
C SER A 548 16.32 20.73 20.12
N TYR A 549 15.86 21.60 19.22
CA TYR A 549 14.63 21.41 18.45
C TYR A 549 14.73 20.22 17.51
N VAL A 550 15.87 20.02 16.83
CA VAL A 550 16.10 18.85 15.98
C VAL A 550 16.15 17.56 16.80
N VAL A 551 16.74 17.56 18.00
CA VAL A 551 16.69 16.40 18.91
C VAL A 551 15.25 16.06 19.26
N ALA A 552 14.48 17.02 19.78
CA ALA A 552 13.10 16.79 20.21
C ALA A 552 12.19 16.35 19.04
N LEU A 553 12.35 16.96 17.87
CA LEU A 553 11.59 16.58 16.68
C LEU A 553 11.97 15.19 16.18
N THR A 554 13.25 14.86 16.18
CA THR A 554 13.73 13.51 15.82
C THR A 554 13.16 12.48 16.78
N HIS A 555 13.13 12.77 18.08
CA HIS A 555 12.51 11.90 19.07
C HIS A 555 11.02 11.70 18.81
N ALA A 556 10.28 12.76 18.50
CA ALA A 556 8.86 12.66 18.17
C ALA A 556 8.62 11.80 16.92
N VAL A 557 9.44 11.94 15.87
CA VAL A 557 9.35 11.12 14.66
C VAL A 557 9.70 9.66 14.96
N TRP A 558 10.82 9.38 15.62
CA TRP A 558 11.23 8.00 15.91
C TRP A 558 10.33 7.30 16.93
N TYR A 559 9.64 8.05 17.78
CA TYR A 559 8.61 7.51 18.67
C TYR A 559 7.44 6.89 17.90
N HIS A 560 6.98 7.57 16.83
CA HIS A 560 5.86 7.10 15.99
C HIS A 560 6.28 6.18 14.85
N ALA A 561 7.57 6.13 14.52
CA ALA A 561 8.08 5.28 13.45
C ALA A 561 7.72 3.82 13.73
N SER A 562 7.29 3.08 12.71
CA SER A 562 7.16 1.62 12.80
C SER A 562 8.51 0.95 13.10
N ILE A 563 8.49 -0.31 13.56
CA ILE A 563 9.73 -1.06 13.77
C ILE A 563 10.55 -1.19 12.49
N GLY A 564 9.90 -1.34 11.33
CA GLY A 564 10.58 -1.41 10.04
C GLY A 564 11.29 -0.11 9.67
N GLN A 565 10.64 1.04 9.92
CA GLN A 565 11.22 2.37 9.72
C GLN A 565 12.37 2.66 10.69
N ILE A 566 12.18 2.43 12.00
CA ILE A 566 13.22 2.74 12.98
C ILE A 566 14.45 1.84 12.83
N CYS A 567 14.27 0.62 12.32
CA CYS A 567 15.38 -0.27 11.98
C CYS A 567 16.29 0.27 10.86
N THR A 568 15.85 1.19 10.01
CA THR A 568 16.73 1.83 9.00
C THR A 568 17.74 2.79 9.63
N LEU A 569 17.57 3.12 10.92
CA LEU A 569 18.50 3.94 11.69
C LEU A 569 19.90 3.32 11.72
N THR A 570 20.03 1.98 11.77
CA THR A 570 21.35 1.35 11.85
C THR A 570 22.15 1.59 10.58
N GLN A 571 21.51 1.45 9.42
CA GLN A 571 22.11 1.79 8.14
C GLN A 571 22.42 3.29 8.03
N SER A 572 21.52 4.16 8.51
CA SER A 572 21.73 5.61 8.48
C SER A 572 22.89 6.04 9.40
N LEU A 573 22.98 5.45 10.59
CA LEU A 573 24.07 5.67 11.54
C LEU A 573 25.41 5.29 10.91
N LYS A 574 25.49 4.10 10.33
CA LYS A 574 26.70 3.56 9.71
C LYS A 574 27.16 4.31 8.47
N LEU A 575 26.23 4.56 7.53
CA LEU A 575 26.56 5.08 6.20
C LEU A 575 26.53 6.61 6.10
N LYS A 576 25.72 7.29 6.94
CA LYS A 576 25.54 8.74 6.87
C LYS A 576 26.12 9.47 8.07
N PHE A 577 25.69 9.10 9.29
CA PHE A 577 26.02 9.89 10.48
C PHE A 577 27.46 9.70 10.94
N LYS A 578 27.90 8.46 11.15
CA LYS A 578 29.25 8.12 11.61
C LYS A 578 30.37 8.77 10.77
N PRO A 579 30.34 8.76 9.42
CA PRO A 579 31.37 9.41 8.61
C PRO A 579 31.51 10.93 8.86
N ALA A 580 30.43 11.58 9.29
CA ALA A 580 30.38 13.02 9.52
C ALA A 580 30.75 13.42 10.97
N VAL A 581 30.85 12.47 11.90
CA VAL A 581 31.33 12.72 13.27
C VAL A 581 32.86 12.88 13.25
N LYS A 582 33.34 13.99 13.79
CA LYS A 582 34.77 14.36 13.89
C LYS A 582 35.17 14.78 15.30
N ASN A 583 34.24 15.26 16.11
CA ASN A 583 34.54 15.74 17.46
C ASN A 583 33.60 15.14 18.52
N GLU A 584 33.93 15.40 19.78
CA GLU A 584 33.20 14.90 20.94
C GLU A 584 31.75 15.39 21.00
N VAL A 585 31.50 16.67 20.70
CA VAL A 585 30.15 17.27 20.75
C VAL A 585 29.21 16.63 19.73
N GLN A 586 29.70 16.35 18.52
CA GLN A 586 28.95 15.62 17.49
C GLN A 586 28.64 14.19 17.92
N PHE A 587 29.55 13.52 18.64
CA PHE A 587 29.28 12.19 19.17
C PHE A 587 28.21 12.21 20.27
N ILE A 588 28.28 13.16 21.20
CA ILE A 588 27.26 13.35 22.24
C ILE A 588 25.90 13.62 21.59
N PHE A 589 25.85 14.42 20.53
CA PHE A 589 24.61 14.65 19.77
C PHE A 589 24.01 13.35 19.24
N ILE A 590 24.81 12.46 18.65
CA ILE A 590 24.35 11.13 18.21
C ILE A 590 23.84 10.28 19.39
N CYS A 591 24.55 10.30 20.52
CA CYS A 591 24.10 9.61 21.74
C CYS A 591 22.73 10.11 22.20
N HIS A 592 22.50 11.43 22.22
CA HIS A 592 21.20 12.04 22.56
C HIS A 592 20.08 11.64 21.61
N LEU A 593 20.39 11.46 20.32
CA LEU A 593 19.39 11.00 19.34
C LEU A 593 19.02 9.53 19.57
N VAL A 594 20.01 8.64 19.66
CA VAL A 594 19.78 7.19 19.52
C VAL A 594 19.51 6.50 20.86
N ALA A 595 20.16 6.91 21.94
CA ALA A 595 20.07 6.21 23.24
C ALA A 595 18.64 6.05 23.77
N PRO A 596 17.72 7.04 23.67
CA PRO A 596 16.34 6.89 24.15
C PRO A 596 15.56 5.74 23.49
N PHE A 597 15.97 5.29 22.31
CA PHE A 597 15.28 4.24 21.55
C PHE A 597 15.88 2.85 21.75
N LEU A 598 16.96 2.70 22.52
CA LEU A 598 17.60 1.40 22.76
C LEU A 598 16.66 0.41 23.44
N GLN A 599 15.86 0.85 24.42
CA GLN A 599 14.85 0.01 25.06
C GLN A 599 13.88 -0.57 24.02
N ARG A 600 13.43 0.26 23.07
CA ARG A 600 12.53 -0.14 22.01
C ARG A 600 13.16 -1.19 21.09
N PHE A 601 14.41 -0.96 20.67
CA PHE A 601 15.15 -1.94 19.88
C PHE A 601 15.35 -3.25 20.65
N CYS A 602 15.68 -3.22 21.95
CA CYS A 602 15.84 -4.43 22.75
C CYS A 602 14.56 -5.27 22.83
N LEU A 603 13.41 -4.62 23.04
CA LEU A 603 12.11 -5.27 23.16
C LEU A 603 11.59 -5.81 21.82
N GLU A 604 11.73 -5.03 20.75
CA GLU A 604 11.12 -5.38 19.45
C GLU A 604 12.08 -6.18 18.55
N ARG A 605 13.37 -5.83 18.53
CA ARG A 605 14.41 -6.39 17.64
C ARG A 605 15.84 -6.24 18.20
N THR A 606 16.22 -7.08 19.17
CA THR A 606 17.48 -6.97 19.92
C THR A 606 18.75 -6.87 19.04
N ARG A 607 18.77 -7.53 17.88
CA ARG A 607 19.88 -7.45 16.92
C ARG A 607 20.24 -6.00 16.53
N TYR A 608 19.25 -5.14 16.32
CA TYR A 608 19.51 -3.75 15.92
C TYR A 608 20.07 -2.92 17.10
N ALA A 609 19.68 -3.23 18.34
CA ALA A 609 20.30 -2.61 19.52
C ALA A 609 21.80 -2.98 19.62
N MET A 610 22.15 -4.23 19.30
CA MET A 610 23.55 -4.69 19.25
C MET A 610 24.32 -3.94 18.16
N GLU A 611 23.80 -3.89 16.93
CA GLU A 611 24.43 -3.19 15.80
C GLU A 611 24.65 -1.70 16.10
N ILE A 612 23.65 -1.00 16.68
CA ILE A 612 23.80 0.39 17.11
C ILE A 612 24.92 0.54 18.13
N THR A 613 24.95 -0.33 19.13
CA THR A 613 25.93 -0.24 20.22
C THR A 613 27.34 -0.41 19.68
N VAL A 614 27.57 -1.37 18.78
CA VAL A 614 28.86 -1.53 18.09
C VAL A 614 29.25 -0.26 17.34
N GLU A 615 28.34 0.32 16.57
CA GLU A 615 28.62 1.57 15.85
C GLU A 615 28.95 2.74 16.80
N LEU A 616 28.36 2.81 18.01
CA LEU A 616 28.73 3.82 19.02
C LEU A 616 30.18 3.65 19.50
N TYR A 617 30.65 2.42 19.73
CA TYR A 617 32.06 2.16 20.07
C TYR A 617 33.00 2.52 18.92
N GLU A 618 32.63 2.20 17.68
CA GLU A 618 33.42 2.56 16.50
C GLU A 618 33.47 4.09 16.28
N VAL A 619 32.39 4.81 16.60
CA VAL A 619 32.38 6.29 16.58
C VAL A 619 33.28 6.85 17.67
N LEU A 620 33.21 6.32 18.91
CA LEU A 620 34.10 6.73 20.00
C LEU A 620 35.57 6.55 19.60
N GLU A 621 35.93 5.40 19.01
CA GLU A 621 37.28 5.15 18.51
C GLU A 621 37.71 6.18 17.45
N ALA A 622 36.83 6.55 16.53
CA ALA A 622 37.13 7.55 15.51
C ALA A 622 37.34 8.95 16.12
N VAL A 623 36.49 9.34 17.07
CA VAL A 623 36.57 10.64 17.76
C VAL A 623 37.82 10.73 18.64
N ASP A 624 38.13 9.66 19.36
CA ASP A 624 39.32 9.56 20.20
C ASP A 624 40.62 9.78 19.42
N LYS A 625 40.69 9.24 18.20
CA LYS A 625 41.84 9.41 17.31
C LYS A 625 41.91 10.79 16.65
N ASN A 626 40.79 11.49 16.54
CA ASN A 626 40.71 12.78 15.86
C ASN A 626 40.86 13.98 16.81
N CYS A 627 40.55 13.81 18.09
CA CYS A 627 40.61 14.88 19.10
C CYS A 627 41.85 14.75 19.98
N GLU A 628 42.49 15.87 20.33
CA GLU A 628 43.61 15.85 21.29
C GLU A 628 43.15 15.57 22.72
N GLU A 629 41.96 16.05 23.10
CA GLU A 629 41.34 15.86 24.42
C GLU A 629 39.83 15.60 24.27
N LEU A 630 39.26 14.87 25.24
CA LEU A 630 37.83 14.61 25.37
C LEU A 630 37.38 15.07 26.76
N LEU A 631 36.61 16.15 26.81
CA LEU A 631 36.20 16.85 28.04
C LEU A 631 35.04 16.15 28.75
N TYR A 632 34.19 15.45 28.02
CA TYR A 632 32.93 14.87 28.48
C TYR A 632 32.94 13.34 28.45
N ILE A 633 34.12 12.73 28.36
CA ILE A 633 34.30 11.29 28.21
C ILE A 633 33.70 10.47 29.35
N ASP A 634 33.60 11.02 30.56
CA ASP A 634 32.96 10.33 31.69
C ASP A 634 31.49 10.04 31.43
N ALA A 635 30.74 11.03 30.95
CA ALA A 635 29.32 10.85 30.60
C ALA A 635 29.13 9.84 29.46
N VAL A 636 30.04 9.84 28.49
CA VAL A 636 30.06 8.84 27.41
C VAL A 636 30.30 7.44 27.98
N CYS A 637 31.30 7.27 28.85
CA CYS A 637 31.58 5.99 29.49
C CYS A 637 30.41 5.50 30.35
N ASP A 638 29.78 6.39 31.11
CA ASP A 638 28.60 6.08 31.93
C ASP A 638 27.43 5.59 31.07
N LEU A 639 27.17 6.25 29.93
CA LEU A 639 26.18 5.79 28.96
C LEU A 639 26.52 4.40 28.42
N LEU A 640 27.78 4.15 28.03
CA LEU A 640 28.19 2.83 27.51
C LEU A 640 28.05 1.73 28.58
N TYR A 641 28.33 2.02 29.85
CA TYR A 641 28.05 1.12 30.96
C TYR A 641 26.56 0.89 31.17
N HIS A 642 25.75 1.94 31.11
CA HIS A 642 24.29 1.83 31.15
C HIS A 642 23.79 0.91 30.03
N ILE A 643 24.28 1.08 28.80
CA ILE A 643 23.91 0.23 27.67
C ILE A 643 24.31 -1.23 27.90
N LYS A 644 25.52 -1.48 28.41
CA LYS A 644 25.96 -2.83 28.77
C LYS A 644 25.01 -3.47 29.78
N TYR A 645 24.78 -2.83 30.92
CA TYR A 645 24.07 -3.48 32.03
C TYR A 645 22.55 -3.53 31.84
N MET A 646 21.97 -2.57 31.11
CA MET A 646 20.51 -2.50 30.93
C MET A 646 20.02 -3.18 29.66
N PHE A 647 20.84 -3.28 28.61
CA PHE A 647 20.37 -3.66 27.28
C PHE A 647 21.10 -4.85 26.65
N ILE A 648 22.44 -4.82 26.57
CA ILE A 648 23.19 -5.75 25.69
C ILE A 648 23.92 -6.87 26.45
N GLY A 649 24.26 -6.65 27.73
CA GLY A 649 25.05 -7.57 28.53
C GLY A 649 26.43 -7.83 27.91
N ASP A 650 26.73 -9.10 27.65
CA ASP A 650 28.01 -9.55 27.08
C ASP A 650 27.92 -9.92 25.59
N ALA A 651 26.76 -9.72 24.95
CA ALA A 651 26.48 -10.24 23.61
C ALA A 651 27.42 -9.72 22.51
N ILE A 652 27.98 -8.52 22.68
CA ILE A 652 28.84 -7.86 21.68
C ILE A 652 30.29 -7.75 22.13
N ASN A 653 30.70 -8.37 23.24
CA ASN A 653 32.04 -8.16 23.83
C ASN A 653 33.17 -8.37 22.81
N ASN A 654 33.08 -9.43 22.00
CA ASN A 654 34.08 -9.75 20.98
C ASN A 654 34.15 -8.70 19.85
N GLU A 655 33.01 -8.08 19.52
CA GLU A 655 32.92 -7.10 18.44
C GLU A 655 33.51 -5.75 18.88
N ILE A 656 33.28 -5.35 20.13
CA ILE A 656 33.73 -4.05 20.66
C ILE A 656 35.13 -4.08 21.26
N GLU A 657 35.66 -5.26 21.62
CA GLU A 657 36.98 -5.39 22.26
C GLU A 657 38.10 -4.76 21.43
N LYS A 658 38.04 -4.94 20.09
CA LYS A 658 39.00 -4.33 19.16
C LYS A 658 38.97 -2.81 19.27
N SER A 659 37.78 -2.21 19.25
CA SER A 659 37.65 -0.75 19.35
C SER A 659 38.14 -0.25 20.69
N ILE A 660 37.83 -0.93 21.80
CA ILE A 660 38.31 -0.53 23.14
C ILE A 660 39.84 -0.58 23.22
N ARG A 661 40.48 -1.62 22.68
CA ARG A 661 41.95 -1.73 22.66
C ARG A 661 42.65 -0.64 21.83
N ASN A 662 41.95 -0.04 20.88
CA ASN A 662 42.47 1.03 20.04
C ASN A 662 42.28 2.43 20.64
N LEU A 663 41.54 2.56 21.75
CA LEU A 663 41.35 3.84 22.46
C LEU A 663 42.62 4.24 23.22
N ARG A 664 42.77 5.52 23.54
CA ARG A 664 43.87 5.97 24.42
C ARG A 664 43.79 5.32 25.82
N PRO A 665 44.93 5.14 26.52
CA PRO A 665 44.98 4.42 27.80
C PRO A 665 44.05 4.95 28.89
N THR A 666 43.80 6.26 28.94
CA THR A 666 42.90 6.86 29.92
C THR A 666 41.45 6.39 29.76
N ILE A 667 40.98 6.24 28.52
CA ILE A 667 39.63 5.74 28.22
C ILE A 667 39.55 4.24 28.43
N GLN A 668 40.59 3.50 28.05
CA GLN A 668 40.68 2.05 28.34
C GLN A 668 40.53 1.77 29.84
N ARG A 669 41.16 2.57 30.70
CA ARG A 669 41.01 2.44 32.16
C ARG A 669 39.57 2.73 32.62
N LYS A 670 38.91 3.74 32.05
CA LYS A 670 37.51 4.05 32.36
C LYS A 670 36.58 2.90 31.93
N LEU A 671 36.83 2.28 30.78
CA LEU A 671 36.03 1.18 30.21
C LEU A 671 36.50 -0.24 30.60
N ARG A 672 37.43 -0.39 31.55
CA ARG A 672 38.08 -1.67 31.88
C ARG A 672 37.11 -2.81 32.24
N PHE A 673 35.94 -2.47 32.76
CA PHE A 673 34.90 -3.45 33.13
C PHE A 673 33.90 -3.79 32.01
N ILE A 674 34.04 -3.22 30.81
CA ILE A 674 33.16 -3.54 29.69
C ILE A 674 33.47 -4.93 29.13
N THR A 675 34.74 -5.23 28.85
CA THR A 675 35.19 -6.53 28.31
C THR A 675 36.13 -7.29 29.26
N HIS A 676 36.26 -6.85 30.52
CA HIS A 676 37.23 -7.40 31.50
C HIS A 676 38.65 -7.49 30.92
N LEU A 677 39.11 -6.43 30.24
CA LEU A 677 40.48 -6.35 29.76
C LEU A 677 41.43 -6.30 30.96
N ASN A 678 42.41 -7.22 31.01
CA ASN A 678 43.56 -7.10 31.90
C ASN A 678 44.43 -5.94 31.40
N VAL A 679 44.10 -4.71 31.81
CA VAL A 679 44.97 -3.55 31.58
C VAL A 679 46.20 -3.74 32.47
N GLU A 680 47.35 -4.11 31.91
CA GLU A 680 48.60 -4.12 32.65
C GLU A 680 48.86 -2.72 33.23
N GLU A 681 49.08 -2.64 34.54
CA GLU A 681 49.44 -1.41 35.25
C GLU A 681 50.83 -0.94 34.78
N GLY A 682 50.89 -0.25 33.64
CA GLY A 682 52.07 0.46 33.19
C GLY A 682 52.36 1.61 34.14
N THR A 683 53.49 1.52 34.83
CA THR A 683 54.06 2.50 35.76
C THR A 683 54.04 3.91 35.18
N ALA A 684 53.48 4.85 35.94
CA ALA A 684 53.71 6.27 35.72
C ALA A 684 55.20 6.58 35.87
N THR A 685 55.78 7.21 34.85
CA THR A 685 56.97 8.06 34.95
C THR A 685 56.70 9.33 34.20
#